data_AF-A0A081UCB6-F1
#
_entry.id   AF-A0A081UCB6-F1
#
_cell.length_a   1.000
_cell.length_b   1.000
_cell.length_c   1.000
_cell.angle_alpha   90.00
_cell.angle_beta   90.00
_cell.angle_gamma   90.00
#
_symmetry.space_group_name_H-M   'P 1'
#
loop_
_entity.id
_entity.type
_entity.pdbx_description
1 polymer ?
#
loop_
_entity_poly.entity_id
_entity_poly.type
_entity_poly.pdbx_seq_one_letter_code
_entity_poly.pdbx_strand_id
1 'polypeptide(L)'
;MKKILFLSLFLMICAVLSAQKRIKVACVGNSITYGYTLPNPATDSYPSQLQQLLGDTYEVGNFGKSGATLLNKGHRPYMQQEEFKKALAFAGDIVVIHLGINDTDPRDWPNYRDHFVKDYLALIDSFRVVNPKCHIIIARLTPIADRHPRFESGTRDWHGEIQQSIETIAKYAGVQLIDFHAPLYPYPYLLPDAVHPNVEGAGILAKTVYSAITGDFGGLHLSELYTDNMVLQHGQPLTIRGKANAGEKVTVAIAKQKQSVKTASNGDWAITLQPLKAGGPYTLTVSAGKQKQAFNNVLAGEVWLCSGQSNMEFYLGWSKTAKRDIPQAANDQIRLFDMKARWRTDAVEWDESVLDSLNHLQYYKDTEWTVCSPATAGSFSAVAYYFGKMLQDSLKVPVGLICNAIGGSPTEAWVDRNTLEYKFPAILRNWTQNDFIQDWVRGRAALNVKKADSKQQRHPYEPCYLYEAGIRPLEQYPIKGIIWYQGESNAHNREAHEKLFKLLVESWRKNWENKDLPFYYVQLSSINRPSWPWFRDSQRRMMYEIPNTGMAVSSDLGDSLDVHPKHKQPVGERLAHWALNQTYGKKNVTPSGPMFRNVEFRDGAAYVSFDCAEGMHSSDGKPLRTFEVAETEDVYYPATAEVVGNQIKVYSKEVKNPLRVRYGWQPFTRANLVNGDGLPASTFRTDWGR
;
A
#
# COMPACT_ATOMS: atom_id res chain seq x y z
N MET A 1 56.70 -66.33 -13.92
CA MET A 1 56.21 -65.69 -12.67
C MET A 1 56.06 -64.17 -12.85
N LYS A 2 55.16 -63.72 -13.75
CA LYS A 2 55.07 -62.32 -14.22
C LYS A 2 53.62 -61.78 -14.34
N LYS A 3 52.68 -62.30 -13.55
CA LYS A 3 51.25 -61.91 -13.65
C LYS A 3 50.52 -61.62 -12.33
N ILE A 4 51.22 -61.46 -11.22
CA ILE A 4 50.56 -61.22 -9.90
C ILE A 4 50.94 -59.86 -9.27
N LEU A 5 51.84 -59.07 -9.89
CA LEU A 5 52.28 -57.79 -9.31
C LEU A 5 51.59 -56.53 -9.88
N PHE A 6 50.68 -56.66 -10.85
CA PHE A 6 50.02 -55.50 -11.49
C PHE A 6 48.56 -55.29 -11.05
N LEU A 7 47.99 -56.19 -10.25
CA LEU A 7 46.60 -56.05 -9.77
C LEU A 7 46.51 -55.43 -8.36
N SER A 8 47.62 -55.35 -7.63
CA SER A 8 47.69 -54.73 -6.30
C SER A 8 48.05 -53.24 -6.32
N LEU A 9 48.50 -52.70 -7.47
CA LEU A 9 48.73 -51.26 -7.63
C LEU A 9 47.53 -50.51 -8.24
N PHE A 10 46.56 -51.23 -8.82
CA PHE A 10 45.31 -50.65 -9.34
C PHE A 10 44.14 -50.71 -8.35
N LEU A 11 44.31 -51.43 -7.22
CA LEU A 11 43.35 -51.46 -6.10
C LEU A 11 43.67 -50.44 -4.98
N MET A 12 44.70 -49.60 -5.15
CA MET A 12 44.99 -48.46 -4.26
C MET A 12 44.63 -47.10 -4.89
N ILE A 13 43.77 -47.08 -5.92
CA ILE A 13 43.27 -45.84 -6.55
C ILE A 13 41.73 -45.75 -6.53
N CYS A 14 41.03 -46.67 -5.84
CA CYS A 14 39.59 -46.56 -5.62
C CYS A 14 39.27 -46.48 -4.13
N ALA A 15 38.58 -45.41 -3.75
CA ALA A 15 37.88 -45.15 -2.50
C ALA A 15 38.69 -44.60 -1.30
N VAL A 16 39.46 -43.54 -1.51
CA VAL A 16 39.25 -42.37 -0.64
C VAL A 16 38.30 -41.45 -1.40
N LEU A 17 37.03 -41.85 -1.46
CA LEU A 17 35.97 -40.85 -1.54
C LEU A 17 36.15 -40.03 -0.26
N SER A 18 36.87 -38.92 -0.36
CA SER A 18 36.79 -37.88 0.64
C SER A 18 35.31 -37.56 0.76
N ALA A 19 34.63 -38.13 1.76
CA ALA A 19 33.28 -37.74 2.10
C ALA A 19 33.34 -36.23 2.30
N GLN A 20 32.84 -35.48 1.32
CA GLN A 20 32.89 -34.04 1.35
C GLN A 20 32.20 -33.62 2.65
N LYS A 21 32.97 -33.01 3.56
CA LYS A 21 32.45 -32.61 4.86
C LYS A 21 31.28 -31.66 4.59
N ARG A 22 30.06 -32.12 4.91
CA ARG A 22 28.84 -31.34 4.72
C ARG A 22 28.93 -30.05 5.53
N ILE A 23 28.45 -28.95 4.97
CA ILE A 23 28.35 -27.67 5.68
C ILE A 23 27.16 -27.78 6.63
N LYS A 24 27.41 -27.64 7.93
CA LYS A 24 26.39 -27.80 8.96
C LYS A 24 25.62 -26.50 9.19
N VAL A 25 24.30 -26.54 9.10
CA VAL A 25 23.41 -25.40 9.38
C VAL A 25 22.59 -25.70 10.62
N ALA A 26 22.86 -25.02 11.72
CA ALA A 26 22.09 -25.15 12.97
C ALA A 26 20.94 -24.15 12.99
N CYS A 27 19.70 -24.62 12.84
CA CYS A 27 18.51 -23.78 13.01
C CYS A 27 18.08 -23.77 14.48
N VAL A 28 18.35 -22.67 15.17
CA VAL A 28 18.16 -22.45 16.60
C VAL A 28 16.92 -21.59 16.80
N GLY A 29 15.95 -22.06 17.59
CA GLY A 29 14.76 -21.24 17.79
C GLY A 29 13.69 -21.83 18.69
N ASN A 30 12.50 -21.27 18.55
CA ASN A 30 11.33 -21.62 19.35
C ASN A 30 10.38 -22.61 18.62
N SER A 31 9.09 -22.56 18.94
CA SER A 31 8.02 -23.36 18.31
C SER A 31 7.96 -23.20 16.78
N ILE A 32 8.27 -22.02 16.26
CA ILE A 32 8.26 -21.77 14.80
C ILE A 32 9.40 -22.52 14.12
N THR A 33 10.58 -22.58 14.76
CA THR A 33 11.71 -23.37 14.25
C THR A 33 11.43 -24.87 14.38
N TYR A 34 10.81 -25.29 15.49
CA TYR A 34 10.38 -26.68 15.67
C TYR A 34 9.37 -27.12 14.60
N GLY A 35 8.50 -26.21 14.14
CA GLY A 35 7.38 -26.53 13.26
C GLY A 35 6.10 -26.87 14.04
N TYR A 36 5.89 -26.23 15.19
CA TYR A 36 4.67 -26.42 15.97
C TYR A 36 3.43 -26.07 15.13
N THR A 37 2.35 -26.84 15.29
CA THR A 37 1.11 -26.84 14.48
C THR A 37 1.21 -27.39 13.05
N LEU A 38 2.42 -27.63 12.52
CA LEU A 38 2.55 -28.24 11.20
C LEU A 38 2.14 -29.72 11.21
N PRO A 39 1.52 -30.23 10.13
CA PRO A 39 1.08 -31.63 10.05
C PRO A 39 2.22 -32.63 10.25
N ASN A 40 3.37 -32.40 9.60
CA ASN A 40 4.56 -33.22 9.78
C ASN A 40 5.81 -32.33 9.91
N PRO A 41 6.19 -31.90 11.13
CA PRO A 41 7.33 -31.00 11.31
C PRO A 41 8.67 -31.57 10.79
N ALA A 42 8.80 -32.89 10.68
CA ALA A 42 10.00 -33.53 10.14
C ALA A 42 10.20 -33.25 8.64
N THR A 43 9.14 -32.94 7.90
CA THR A 43 9.19 -32.57 6.47
C THR A 43 8.83 -31.11 6.23
N ASP A 44 7.91 -30.58 7.04
CA ASP A 44 7.21 -29.33 6.76
C ASP A 44 7.84 -28.14 7.49
N SER A 45 8.64 -28.35 8.54
CA SER A 45 9.29 -27.24 9.24
C SER A 45 10.26 -26.49 8.31
N TYR A 46 10.47 -25.19 8.56
CA TYR A 46 11.38 -24.42 7.70
C TYR A 46 12.81 -25.02 7.67
N PRO A 47 13.37 -25.60 8.76
CA PRO A 47 14.66 -26.28 8.66
C PRO A 47 14.63 -27.52 7.75
N SER A 48 13.55 -28.29 7.78
CA SER A 48 13.38 -29.46 6.90
C SER A 48 13.23 -29.07 5.43
N GLN A 49 12.44 -28.03 5.14
CA GLN A 49 12.32 -27.49 3.80
C GLN A 49 13.64 -26.85 3.33
N LEU A 50 14.39 -26.19 4.23
CA LEU A 50 15.71 -25.64 3.94
C LEU A 50 16.72 -26.74 3.58
N GLN A 51 16.68 -27.89 4.25
CA GLN A 51 17.51 -29.04 3.87
C GLN A 51 17.26 -29.47 2.42
N GLN A 52 16.00 -29.48 1.99
CA GLN A 52 15.64 -29.84 0.61
C GLN A 52 16.19 -28.80 -0.40
N LEU A 53 16.10 -27.51 -0.06
CA LEU A 53 16.61 -26.42 -0.92
C LEU A 53 18.14 -26.43 -1.03
N LEU A 54 18.85 -26.70 0.06
CA LEU A 54 20.32 -26.69 0.10
C LEU A 54 20.95 -27.99 -0.45
N GLY A 55 20.21 -29.10 -0.44
CA GLY A 55 20.66 -30.40 -0.94
C GLY A 55 21.79 -31.04 -0.11
N ASP A 56 22.39 -32.10 -0.66
CA ASP A 56 23.29 -33.01 0.08
C ASP A 56 24.66 -32.43 0.46
N THR A 57 24.98 -31.21 -0.03
CA THR A 57 26.18 -30.47 0.36
C THR A 57 26.07 -29.94 1.79
N TYR A 58 24.84 -29.79 2.29
CA TYR A 58 24.54 -29.25 3.61
C TYR A 58 23.89 -30.30 4.51
N GLU A 59 24.07 -30.13 5.80
CA GLU A 59 23.37 -30.87 6.86
C GLU A 59 22.65 -29.85 7.75
N VAL A 60 21.31 -29.81 7.68
CA VAL A 60 20.50 -28.85 8.43
C VAL A 60 19.94 -29.53 9.68
N GLY A 61 20.30 -29.00 10.85
CA GLY A 61 19.77 -29.44 12.14
C GLY A 61 18.62 -28.54 12.61
N ASN A 62 17.51 -29.14 13.03
CA ASN A 62 16.42 -28.44 13.69
C ASN A 62 16.58 -28.51 15.22
N PHE A 63 16.91 -27.37 15.83
CA PHE A 63 17.05 -27.21 17.28
C PHE A 63 15.99 -26.27 17.85
N GLY A 64 14.79 -26.29 17.26
CA GLY A 64 13.63 -25.55 17.74
C GLY A 64 13.02 -26.13 19.01
N LYS A 65 12.70 -25.28 19.98
CA LYS A 65 12.01 -25.66 21.22
C LYS A 65 10.74 -24.86 21.46
N SER A 66 9.59 -25.53 21.42
CA SER A 66 8.30 -24.88 21.62
C SER A 66 8.21 -24.09 22.93
N GLY A 67 7.74 -22.84 22.84
CA GLY A 67 7.61 -21.92 23.96
C GLY A 67 8.93 -21.35 24.50
N ALA A 68 10.09 -21.65 23.90
CA ALA A 68 11.35 -21.14 24.40
C ALA A 68 11.49 -19.61 24.23
N THR A 69 11.95 -18.94 25.27
CA THR A 69 12.28 -17.52 25.32
C THR A 69 13.77 -17.31 25.06
N LEU A 70 14.16 -16.16 24.52
CA LEU A 70 15.56 -15.76 24.48
C LEU A 70 16.05 -15.36 25.88
N LEU A 71 15.23 -14.61 26.62
CA LEU A 71 15.57 -14.11 27.94
C LEU A 71 15.93 -15.25 28.88
N ASN A 72 17.08 -15.12 29.54
CA ASN A 72 17.57 -16.10 30.53
C ASN A 72 16.74 -16.10 31.81
N LYS A 73 16.03 -15.00 32.06
CA LYS A 73 15.03 -14.87 33.13
C LYS A 73 13.59 -15.03 32.63
N GLY A 74 13.39 -15.31 31.34
CA GLY A 74 12.06 -15.59 30.81
C GLY A 74 11.48 -16.87 31.38
N HIS A 75 10.20 -17.10 31.16
CA HIS A 75 9.47 -18.24 31.72
C HIS A 75 9.93 -19.60 31.15
N ARG A 76 10.66 -19.62 30.02
CA ARG A 76 11.25 -20.84 29.45
C ARG A 76 12.56 -20.56 28.69
N PRO A 77 13.67 -20.26 29.39
CA PRO A 77 14.92 -19.84 28.75
C PRO A 77 15.51 -20.88 27.81
N TYR A 78 15.80 -20.50 26.56
CA TYR A 78 16.34 -21.42 25.54
C TYR A 78 17.68 -22.03 25.97
N MET A 79 18.59 -21.25 26.58
CA MET A 79 19.91 -21.72 27.04
C MET A 79 19.86 -22.80 28.13
N GLN A 80 18.69 -23.02 28.74
CA GLN A 80 18.49 -24.08 29.74
C GLN A 80 17.85 -25.34 29.14
N GLN A 81 17.49 -25.31 27.85
CA GLN A 81 16.82 -26.41 27.18
C GLN A 81 17.82 -27.41 26.60
N GLU A 82 17.35 -28.64 26.38
CA GLU A 82 18.17 -29.71 25.79
C GLU A 82 18.53 -29.40 24.33
N GLU A 83 17.64 -28.72 23.61
CA GLU A 83 17.86 -28.31 22.22
C GLU A 83 19.07 -27.36 22.08
N PHE A 84 19.32 -26.50 23.06
CA PHE A 84 20.52 -25.65 23.08
C PHE A 84 21.80 -26.49 23.19
N LYS A 85 21.83 -27.48 24.10
CA LYS A 85 22.98 -28.38 24.25
C LYS A 85 23.25 -29.16 22.96
N LYS A 86 22.18 -29.65 22.31
CA LYS A 86 22.27 -30.34 21.02
C LYS A 86 22.77 -29.43 19.91
N ALA A 87 22.31 -28.17 19.86
CA ALA A 87 22.78 -27.19 18.88
C ALA A 87 24.27 -26.88 19.05
N LEU A 88 24.75 -26.73 20.29
CA LEU A 88 26.18 -26.57 20.58
C LEU A 88 26.96 -27.82 20.14
N ALA A 89 26.52 -29.01 20.54
CA ALA A 89 27.18 -30.27 20.16
C ALA A 89 27.22 -30.51 18.65
N PHE A 90 26.22 -30.00 17.91
CA PHE A 90 26.19 -30.07 16.45
C PHE A 90 27.32 -29.28 15.78
N ALA A 91 27.81 -28.23 16.44
CA ALA A 91 28.92 -27.37 16.01
C ALA A 91 28.73 -26.86 14.56
N GLY A 92 27.59 -26.19 14.32
CA GLY A 92 27.23 -25.68 13.00
C GLY A 92 28.29 -24.76 12.39
N ASP A 93 28.50 -24.88 11.09
CA ASP A 93 29.29 -23.93 10.29
C ASP A 93 28.49 -22.65 10.02
N ILE A 94 27.17 -22.77 9.96
CA ILE A 94 26.21 -21.67 9.90
C ILE A 94 25.20 -21.86 11.05
N VAL A 95 24.89 -20.80 11.79
CA VAL A 95 23.88 -20.83 12.87
C VAL A 95 22.82 -19.78 12.57
N VAL A 96 21.57 -20.22 12.43
CA VAL A 96 20.41 -19.38 12.17
C VAL A 96 19.61 -19.28 13.45
N ILE A 97 19.53 -18.09 14.07
CA ILE A 97 18.85 -17.88 15.35
C ILE A 97 17.54 -17.13 15.13
N HIS A 98 16.43 -17.78 15.52
CA HIS A 98 15.08 -17.22 15.54
C HIS A 98 14.43 -17.42 16.92
N LEU A 99 14.76 -16.50 17.84
CA LEU A 99 14.23 -16.41 19.21
C LEU A 99 13.78 -14.97 19.49
N GLY A 100 12.88 -14.79 20.46
CA GLY A 100 12.31 -13.49 20.81
C GLY A 100 10.78 -13.46 20.80
N ILE A 101 10.12 -14.27 19.96
CA ILE A 101 8.66 -14.16 19.83
C ILE A 101 7.90 -14.53 21.10
N ASN A 102 8.36 -15.52 21.86
CA ASN A 102 7.77 -15.87 23.16
C ASN A 102 8.09 -14.85 24.24
N ASP A 103 9.16 -14.06 24.07
CA ASP A 103 9.51 -12.99 25.00
C ASP A 103 8.46 -11.88 25.00
N THR A 104 7.58 -11.80 23.99
CA THR A 104 6.36 -10.94 23.97
C THR A 104 5.28 -11.36 24.99
N ASP A 105 5.55 -12.34 25.84
CA ASP A 105 4.68 -12.75 26.93
C ASP A 105 4.76 -11.74 28.12
N PRO A 106 3.64 -11.40 28.78
CA PRO A 106 3.64 -10.51 29.93
C PRO A 106 4.45 -11.01 31.13
N ARG A 107 4.77 -12.31 31.18
CA ARG A 107 5.69 -12.86 32.19
C ARG A 107 7.13 -12.45 31.94
N ASP A 108 7.47 -12.05 30.71
CA ASP A 108 8.85 -11.85 30.27
C ASP A 108 9.18 -10.39 29.97
N TRP A 109 8.70 -9.83 28.85
CA TRP A 109 9.15 -8.53 28.34
C TRP A 109 9.08 -7.41 29.38
N PRO A 110 7.94 -7.19 30.08
CA PRO A 110 7.84 -6.09 31.04
C PRO A 110 8.82 -6.19 32.20
N ASN A 111 9.23 -7.41 32.55
CA ASN A 111 10.04 -7.68 33.75
C ASN A 111 11.53 -7.72 33.43
N TYR A 112 11.91 -8.13 32.22
CA TYR A 112 13.29 -8.54 31.92
C TYR A 112 13.87 -7.99 30.62
N ARG A 113 13.17 -7.12 29.87
CA ARG A 113 13.64 -6.57 28.57
C ARG A 113 15.06 -5.99 28.59
N ASP A 114 15.50 -5.39 29.69
CA ASP A 114 16.85 -4.80 29.82
C ASP A 114 17.97 -5.87 29.72
N HIS A 115 17.63 -7.15 29.90
CA HIS A 115 18.55 -8.27 29.73
C HIS A 115 18.58 -8.83 28.30
N PHE A 116 17.60 -8.51 27.44
CA PHE A 116 17.41 -9.17 26.14
C PHE A 116 18.66 -9.09 25.25
N VAL A 117 19.23 -7.91 25.08
CA VAL A 117 20.43 -7.70 24.27
C VAL A 117 21.62 -8.48 24.82
N LYS A 118 21.84 -8.42 26.13
CA LYS A 118 22.95 -9.14 26.80
C LYS A 118 22.81 -10.64 26.64
N ASP A 119 21.60 -11.17 26.86
CA ASP A 119 21.31 -12.60 26.75
C ASP A 119 21.44 -13.09 25.31
N TYR A 120 21.02 -12.29 24.31
CA TYR A 120 21.23 -12.62 22.89
C TYR A 120 22.73 -12.70 22.56
N LEU A 121 23.52 -11.72 22.99
CA LEU A 121 24.96 -11.71 22.72
C LEU A 121 25.65 -12.92 23.37
N ALA A 122 25.27 -13.27 24.60
CA ALA A 122 25.76 -14.48 25.25
C ALA A 122 25.38 -15.76 24.47
N LEU A 123 24.20 -15.79 23.84
CA LEU A 123 23.79 -16.90 22.97
C LEU A 123 24.72 -17.03 21.77
N ILE A 124 24.94 -15.92 21.06
CA ILE A 124 25.83 -15.86 19.90
C ILE A 124 27.25 -16.31 20.28
N ASP A 125 27.76 -15.80 21.40
CA ASP A 125 29.12 -16.10 21.86
C ASP A 125 29.27 -17.58 22.23
N SER A 126 28.24 -18.22 22.79
CA SER A 126 28.26 -19.66 23.08
C SER A 126 28.51 -20.53 21.83
N PHE A 127 27.92 -20.15 20.69
CA PHE A 127 28.17 -20.85 19.42
C PHE A 127 29.58 -20.58 18.88
N ARG A 128 30.08 -19.35 19.02
CA ARG A 128 31.44 -18.98 18.64
C ARG A 128 32.50 -19.68 19.48
N VAL A 129 32.23 -19.98 20.74
CA VAL A 129 33.13 -20.77 21.59
C VAL A 129 33.30 -22.18 21.04
N VAL A 130 32.22 -22.82 20.60
CA VAL A 130 32.28 -24.19 20.05
C VAL A 130 32.85 -24.21 18.64
N ASN A 131 32.45 -23.28 17.78
CA ASN A 131 33.00 -23.11 16.44
C ASN A 131 33.35 -21.63 16.18
N PRO A 132 34.62 -21.22 16.37
CA PRO A 132 35.03 -19.82 16.17
C PRO A 132 34.88 -19.30 14.74
N LYS A 133 34.68 -20.19 13.76
CA LYS A 133 34.49 -19.85 12.35
C LYS A 133 33.03 -19.87 11.92
N CYS A 134 32.09 -20.14 12.83
CA CYS A 134 30.69 -20.20 12.45
C CYS A 134 30.19 -18.86 11.93
N HIS A 135 29.41 -18.92 10.85
CA HIS A 135 28.68 -17.78 10.31
C HIS A 135 27.34 -17.66 11.03
N ILE A 136 27.13 -16.56 11.74
CA ILE A 136 25.92 -16.34 12.51
C ILE A 136 24.94 -15.49 11.68
N ILE A 137 23.72 -16.00 11.57
CA ILE A 137 22.57 -15.33 10.97
C ILE A 137 21.51 -15.19 12.07
N ILE A 138 21.02 -13.98 12.31
CA ILE A 138 19.88 -13.74 13.20
C ILE A 138 18.70 -13.19 12.40
N ALA A 139 17.48 -13.49 12.84
CA ALA A 139 16.28 -13.11 12.12
C ALA A 139 15.45 -12.08 12.90
N ARG A 140 14.95 -11.04 12.21
CA ARG A 140 13.73 -10.36 12.68
C ARG A 140 12.62 -11.40 12.84
N LEU A 141 11.73 -11.18 13.80
CA LEU A 141 10.68 -12.13 14.15
C LEU A 141 9.67 -12.31 13.01
N THR A 142 9.02 -13.46 12.93
CA THR A 142 7.77 -13.58 12.15
C THR A 142 6.71 -12.62 12.67
N PRO A 143 5.70 -12.25 11.86
CA PRO A 143 4.60 -11.41 12.31
C PRO A 143 3.76 -12.09 13.40
N ILE A 144 3.10 -11.27 14.22
CA ILE A 144 1.98 -11.69 15.07
C ILE A 144 0.74 -11.00 14.49
N ALA A 145 -0.29 -11.75 14.13
CA ALA A 145 -1.49 -11.17 13.53
C ALA A 145 -2.42 -10.52 14.58
N ASP A 146 -3.25 -9.58 14.13
CA ASP A 146 -4.19 -8.79 14.95
C ASP A 146 -5.21 -9.64 15.74
N ARG A 147 -5.40 -10.90 15.32
CA ARG A 147 -6.27 -11.89 15.97
C ARG A 147 -5.69 -12.45 17.27
N HIS A 148 -4.43 -12.19 17.58
CA HIS A 148 -3.82 -12.68 18.81
C HIS A 148 -4.53 -12.07 20.04
N PRO A 149 -4.93 -12.86 21.07
CA PRO A 149 -5.74 -12.35 22.19
C PRO A 149 -5.10 -11.20 22.98
N ARG A 150 -3.77 -11.14 22.97
CA ARG A 150 -2.97 -10.09 23.64
C ARG A 150 -2.41 -9.04 22.70
N PHE A 151 -2.87 -9.00 21.44
CA PHE A 151 -2.30 -8.12 20.41
C PHE A 151 -2.22 -6.67 20.88
N GLU A 152 -3.34 -6.11 21.36
CA GLU A 152 -3.41 -4.72 21.86
C GLU A 152 -2.96 -4.56 23.32
N SER A 153 -2.88 -5.63 24.11
CA SER A 153 -2.48 -5.55 25.53
C SER A 153 -0.96 -5.58 25.75
N GLY A 154 -0.18 -5.40 24.68
CA GLY A 154 1.28 -5.24 24.72
C GLY A 154 2.04 -6.11 23.72
N THR A 155 1.48 -7.24 23.27
CA THR A 155 2.22 -8.18 22.41
C THR A 155 2.66 -7.55 21.08
N ARG A 156 1.82 -6.73 20.43
CA ARG A 156 2.19 -5.99 19.21
C ARG A 156 3.37 -5.02 19.47
N ASP A 157 3.28 -4.25 20.56
CA ASP A 157 4.25 -3.19 20.83
C ASP A 157 5.60 -3.78 21.27
N TRP A 158 5.59 -4.80 22.12
CA TRP A 158 6.79 -5.53 22.53
C TRP A 158 7.44 -6.29 21.38
N HIS A 159 6.64 -6.82 20.44
CA HIS A 159 7.17 -7.38 19.19
C HIS A 159 7.97 -6.33 18.41
N GLY A 160 7.44 -5.10 18.30
CA GLY A 160 8.16 -3.96 17.71
C GLY A 160 9.47 -3.63 18.43
N GLU A 161 9.47 -3.56 19.77
CA GLU A 161 10.66 -3.30 20.59
C GLU A 161 11.72 -4.41 20.44
N ILE A 162 11.29 -5.67 20.38
CA ILE A 162 12.18 -6.82 20.19
C ILE A 162 12.85 -6.77 18.81
N GLN A 163 12.11 -6.46 17.74
CA GLN A 163 12.70 -6.34 16.40
C GLN A 163 13.79 -5.27 16.34
N GLN A 164 13.56 -4.11 16.97
CA GLN A 164 14.59 -3.05 17.08
C GLN A 164 15.81 -3.52 17.88
N SER A 165 15.59 -4.30 18.94
CA SER A 165 16.67 -4.90 19.72
C SER A 165 17.48 -5.89 18.88
N ILE A 166 16.83 -6.74 18.08
CA ILE A 166 17.49 -7.69 17.15
C ILE A 166 18.35 -6.96 16.13
N GLU A 167 17.88 -5.86 15.55
CA GLU A 167 18.67 -5.02 14.63
C GLU A 167 19.92 -4.45 15.31
N THR A 168 19.77 -3.99 16.55
CA THR A 168 20.87 -3.48 17.36
C THR A 168 21.90 -4.58 17.64
N ILE A 169 21.44 -5.78 17.98
CA ILE A 169 22.28 -6.96 18.21
C ILE A 169 23.04 -7.34 16.93
N ALA A 170 22.37 -7.37 15.77
CA ALA A 170 23.00 -7.68 14.49
C ALA A 170 24.19 -6.74 14.22
N LYS A 171 23.95 -5.44 14.38
CA LYS A 171 24.96 -4.40 14.20
C LYS A 171 26.11 -4.53 15.20
N TYR A 172 25.81 -4.73 16.48
CA TYR A 172 26.82 -4.81 17.53
C TYR A 172 27.69 -6.06 17.42
N ALA A 173 27.06 -7.22 17.17
CA ALA A 173 27.76 -8.51 17.07
C ALA A 173 28.46 -8.71 15.72
N GLY A 174 28.21 -7.85 14.73
CA GLY A 174 28.75 -7.96 13.37
C GLY A 174 28.25 -9.22 12.67
N VAL A 175 26.97 -9.58 12.85
CA VAL A 175 26.36 -10.79 12.29
C VAL A 175 25.35 -10.45 11.20
N GLN A 176 25.06 -11.41 10.32
CA GLN A 176 24.09 -11.20 9.25
C GLN A 176 22.67 -11.14 9.82
N LEU A 177 21.88 -10.17 9.37
CA LEU A 177 20.46 -10.04 9.69
C LEU A 177 19.61 -10.49 8.49
N ILE A 178 18.63 -11.37 8.75
CA ILE A 178 17.56 -11.71 7.82
C ILE A 178 16.21 -11.26 8.36
N ASP A 179 15.19 -11.27 7.51
CA ASP A 179 13.86 -10.76 7.84
C ASP A 179 12.79 -11.84 7.65
N PHE A 180 12.30 -12.43 8.73
CA PHE A 180 11.15 -13.35 8.70
C PHE A 180 9.80 -12.62 8.82
N HIS A 181 9.81 -11.30 9.05
CA HIS A 181 8.61 -10.49 9.17
C HIS A 181 8.06 -10.12 7.80
N ALA A 182 8.83 -9.38 7.01
CA ALA A 182 8.37 -8.72 5.79
C ALA A 182 7.77 -9.68 4.75
N PRO A 183 8.34 -10.89 4.50
CA PRO A 183 7.77 -11.83 3.54
C PRO A 183 6.42 -12.41 3.93
N LEU A 184 6.09 -12.46 5.23
CA LEU A 184 4.84 -13.02 5.75
C LEU A 184 3.80 -11.95 6.12
N TYR A 185 4.23 -10.72 6.36
CA TYR A 185 3.37 -9.66 6.90
C TYR A 185 2.12 -9.35 6.05
N PRO A 186 2.18 -9.35 4.71
CA PRO A 186 0.99 -9.17 3.87
C PRO A 186 0.03 -10.37 3.86
N TYR A 187 0.41 -11.49 4.47
CA TYR A 187 -0.28 -12.78 4.35
C TYR A 187 -0.71 -13.34 5.72
N PRO A 188 -1.60 -12.66 6.46
CA PRO A 188 -2.10 -13.12 7.76
C PRO A 188 -2.83 -14.48 7.71
N TYR A 189 -3.22 -14.98 6.54
CA TYR A 189 -3.79 -16.33 6.40
C TYR A 189 -2.73 -17.43 6.60
N LEU A 190 -1.45 -17.12 6.37
CA LEU A 190 -0.32 -18.03 6.62
C LEU A 190 -0.05 -18.24 8.10
N LEU A 191 -0.72 -17.49 8.99
CA LEU A 191 -0.64 -17.60 10.44
C LEU A 191 -2.01 -18.02 11.01
N PRO A 192 -2.43 -19.30 10.90
CA PRO A 192 -3.79 -19.73 11.23
C PRO A 192 -4.19 -19.41 12.69
N ASP A 193 -3.23 -19.50 13.61
CA ASP A 193 -3.41 -19.19 15.04
C ASP A 193 -2.85 -17.81 15.45
N ALA A 194 -2.59 -16.96 14.46
CA ALA A 194 -1.99 -15.63 14.59
C ALA A 194 -0.48 -15.59 14.94
N VAL A 195 0.20 -16.74 15.10
CA VAL A 195 1.63 -16.77 15.47
C VAL A 195 2.44 -17.75 14.61
N HIS A 196 1.94 -18.97 14.41
CA HIS A 196 2.68 -20.05 13.78
C HIS A 196 2.41 -20.10 12.27
N PRO A 197 3.47 -20.08 11.43
CA PRO A 197 3.34 -20.30 10.00
C PRO A 197 2.75 -21.67 9.67
N ASN A 198 1.86 -21.74 8.68
CA ASN A 198 1.49 -23.00 8.02
C ASN A 198 2.66 -23.54 7.15
N VAL A 199 2.44 -24.65 6.43
CA VAL A 199 3.48 -25.28 5.59
C VAL A 199 4.06 -24.31 4.55
N GLU A 200 3.21 -23.51 3.92
CA GLU A 200 3.62 -22.52 2.93
C GLU A 200 4.44 -21.39 3.57
N GLY A 201 3.98 -20.86 4.70
CA GLY A 201 4.71 -19.84 5.47
C GLY A 201 6.07 -20.35 5.96
N ALA A 202 6.17 -21.60 6.39
CA ALA A 202 7.44 -22.24 6.72
C ALA A 202 8.37 -22.35 5.50
N GLY A 203 7.82 -22.59 4.31
CA GLY A 203 8.59 -22.57 3.05
C GLY A 203 9.13 -21.19 2.69
N ILE A 204 8.40 -20.12 2.99
CA ILE A 204 8.88 -18.74 2.83
C ILE A 204 10.06 -18.46 3.77
N LEU A 205 10.00 -18.93 5.03
CA LEU A 205 11.13 -18.82 5.96
C LEU A 205 12.34 -19.61 5.45
N ALA A 206 12.14 -20.82 4.95
CA ALA A 206 13.20 -21.65 4.38
C ALA A 206 13.88 -20.96 3.19
N LYS A 207 13.11 -20.39 2.26
CA LYS A 207 13.64 -19.61 1.12
C LYS A 207 14.41 -18.37 1.57
N THR A 208 13.96 -17.70 2.63
CA THR A 208 14.65 -16.54 3.20
C THR A 208 16.02 -16.92 3.73
N VAL A 209 16.11 -18.02 4.49
CA VAL A 209 17.41 -18.55 4.98
C VAL A 209 18.28 -19.04 3.84
N TYR A 210 17.69 -19.78 2.89
CA TYR A 210 18.40 -20.27 1.70
C TYR A 210 19.11 -19.12 0.98
N SER A 211 18.37 -18.06 0.63
CA SER A 211 18.91 -16.90 -0.09
C SER A 211 20.01 -16.20 0.69
N ALA A 212 19.87 -16.13 2.02
CA ALA A 212 20.87 -15.53 2.90
C ALA A 212 22.17 -16.35 2.98
N ILE A 213 22.08 -17.68 2.89
CA ILE A 213 23.24 -18.60 2.90
C ILE A 213 23.93 -18.62 1.54
N THR A 214 23.17 -18.74 0.45
CA THR A 214 23.71 -18.96 -0.89
C THR A 214 24.04 -17.66 -1.62
N GLY A 215 23.42 -16.55 -1.22
CA GLY A 215 23.43 -15.29 -1.97
C GLY A 215 22.56 -15.33 -3.23
N ASP A 216 21.78 -16.39 -3.44
CA ASP A 216 20.88 -16.54 -4.57
C ASP A 216 19.49 -15.99 -4.23
N PHE A 217 19.11 -14.91 -4.89
CA PHE A 217 17.83 -14.22 -4.77
C PHE A 217 16.96 -14.39 -6.03
N GLY A 218 17.29 -15.36 -6.90
CA GLY A 218 16.56 -15.60 -8.15
C GLY A 218 17.08 -14.78 -9.35
N GLY A 219 18.18 -14.05 -9.17
CA GLY A 219 18.72 -13.15 -10.17
C GLY A 219 18.01 -11.79 -10.21
N LEU A 220 18.08 -11.12 -11.35
CA LEU A 220 17.60 -9.75 -11.55
C LEU A 220 16.06 -9.68 -11.59
N HIS A 221 15.50 -8.99 -10.60
CA HIS A 221 14.07 -8.68 -10.51
C HIS A 221 13.85 -7.16 -10.34
N LEU A 222 12.93 -6.63 -11.14
CA LEU A 222 12.46 -5.24 -11.09
C LEU A 222 10.96 -5.23 -10.76
N SER A 223 10.44 -4.06 -10.38
CA SER A 223 8.99 -3.86 -10.25
C SER A 223 8.27 -4.17 -11.56
N GLU A 224 7.04 -4.68 -11.47
CA GLU A 224 6.21 -5.03 -12.62
C GLU A 224 5.81 -3.82 -13.49
N LEU A 225 5.96 -2.59 -12.97
CA LEU A 225 5.74 -1.37 -13.78
C LEU A 225 6.82 -1.15 -14.85
N TYR A 226 7.98 -1.82 -14.75
CA TYR A 226 9.02 -1.70 -15.76
C TYR A 226 8.64 -2.58 -16.95
N THR A 227 7.99 -1.99 -17.95
CA THR A 227 7.68 -2.60 -19.25
C THR A 227 8.04 -1.65 -20.39
N ASP A 228 7.93 -2.11 -21.62
CA ASP A 228 7.97 -1.22 -22.79
C ASP A 228 6.87 -0.15 -22.70
N ASN A 229 7.08 0.98 -23.38
CA ASN A 229 6.18 2.15 -23.42
C ASN A 229 6.01 2.92 -22.10
N MET A 230 6.73 2.59 -21.04
CA MET A 230 6.56 3.24 -19.73
C MET A 230 6.92 4.73 -19.72
N VAL A 231 6.47 5.43 -18.68
CA VAL A 231 6.86 6.82 -18.38
C VAL A 231 7.60 6.87 -17.06
N LEU A 232 8.85 7.32 -17.07
CA LEU A 232 9.64 7.60 -15.87
C LEU A 232 9.51 9.07 -15.48
N GLN A 233 9.48 9.35 -14.19
CA GLN A 233 9.36 10.72 -13.70
C GLN A 233 10.57 11.58 -14.12
N HIS A 234 10.31 12.72 -14.77
CA HIS A 234 11.36 13.65 -15.23
C HIS A 234 11.68 14.75 -14.22
N GLY A 235 12.76 15.50 -14.47
CA GLY A 235 13.05 16.76 -13.77
C GLY A 235 13.55 16.61 -12.32
N GLN A 236 13.71 15.39 -11.83
CA GLN A 236 14.24 15.08 -10.51
C GLN A 236 15.14 13.83 -10.54
N PRO A 237 16.03 13.64 -9.55
CA PRO A 237 16.83 12.42 -9.47
C PRO A 237 15.95 11.17 -9.53
N LEU A 238 16.33 10.21 -10.36
CA LEU A 238 15.55 9.00 -10.62
C LEU A 238 16.24 7.80 -9.99
N THR A 239 15.65 7.24 -8.94
CA THR A 239 16.16 6.02 -8.32
C THR A 239 15.49 4.80 -8.93
N ILE A 240 16.29 3.95 -9.57
CA ILE A 240 15.90 2.62 -10.04
C ILE A 240 16.46 1.60 -9.06
N ARG A 241 15.64 0.63 -8.66
CA ARG A 241 15.97 -0.35 -7.62
C ARG A 241 15.30 -1.69 -7.90
N GLY A 242 15.78 -2.74 -7.27
CA GLY A 242 15.24 -4.09 -7.41
C GLY A 242 16.01 -5.12 -6.58
N LYS A 243 15.84 -6.39 -6.94
CA LYS A 243 16.61 -7.52 -6.40
C LYS A 243 17.58 -8.07 -7.44
N ALA A 244 18.70 -8.62 -6.98
CA ALA A 244 19.67 -9.38 -7.75
C ALA A 244 20.40 -10.35 -6.80
N ASN A 245 21.22 -11.25 -7.33
CA ASN A 245 22.03 -12.11 -6.46
C ASN A 245 23.07 -11.27 -5.70
N ALA A 246 23.37 -11.66 -4.46
CA ALA A 246 24.24 -10.90 -3.58
C ALA A 246 25.64 -10.74 -4.19
N GLY A 247 26.19 -9.52 -4.09
CA GLY A 247 27.52 -9.19 -4.62
C GLY A 247 27.61 -9.05 -6.14
N GLU A 248 26.54 -9.33 -6.91
CA GLU A 248 26.54 -9.10 -8.35
C GLU A 248 26.67 -7.61 -8.68
N LYS A 249 27.32 -7.31 -9.81
CA LYS A 249 27.36 -5.94 -10.34
C LYS A 249 26.11 -5.69 -11.17
N VAL A 250 25.21 -4.88 -10.65
CA VAL A 250 24.06 -4.35 -11.40
C VAL A 250 24.50 -3.13 -12.18
N THR A 251 24.09 -3.02 -13.44
CA THR A 251 24.33 -1.85 -14.29
C THR A 251 23.01 -1.37 -14.86
N VAL A 252 22.76 -0.07 -14.71
CA VAL A 252 21.59 0.63 -15.26
C VAL A 252 22.09 1.63 -16.30
N ALA A 253 21.50 1.60 -17.48
CA ALA A 253 21.79 2.53 -18.57
C ALA A 253 20.50 3.06 -19.19
N ILE A 254 20.41 4.38 -19.34
CA ILE A 254 19.31 5.06 -20.03
C ILE A 254 19.80 6.40 -20.56
N ALA A 255 19.32 6.78 -21.74
CA ALA A 255 19.81 7.94 -22.48
C ALA A 255 21.34 7.86 -22.68
N LYS A 256 22.12 8.77 -22.07
CA LYS A 256 23.59 8.78 -22.07
C LYS A 256 24.20 8.43 -20.71
N GLN A 257 23.37 8.09 -19.73
CA GLN A 257 23.80 7.74 -18.39
C GLN A 257 24.05 6.23 -18.30
N LYS A 258 25.12 5.85 -17.60
CA LYS A 258 25.43 4.47 -17.25
C LYS A 258 26.03 4.45 -15.85
N GLN A 259 25.36 3.77 -14.94
CA GLN A 259 25.78 3.66 -13.54
C GLN A 259 25.78 2.19 -13.13
N SER A 260 26.59 1.84 -12.13
CA SER A 260 26.66 0.47 -11.61
C SER A 260 26.78 0.47 -10.08
N VAL A 261 26.23 -0.55 -9.45
CA VAL A 261 26.33 -0.82 -8.01
C VAL A 261 26.55 -2.31 -7.78
N LYS A 262 27.15 -2.69 -6.65
CA LYS A 262 27.14 -4.07 -6.19
C LYS A 262 25.90 -4.32 -5.35
N THR A 263 25.20 -5.42 -5.59
CA THR A 263 24.05 -5.86 -4.80
C THR A 263 24.47 -6.13 -3.36
N ALA A 264 23.66 -5.70 -2.40
CA ALA A 264 23.86 -5.98 -0.98
C ALA A 264 23.69 -7.48 -0.66
N SER A 265 24.09 -7.88 0.55
CA SER A 265 24.00 -9.27 1.02
C SER A 265 22.56 -9.81 1.12
N ASN A 266 21.58 -8.91 1.16
CA ASN A 266 20.14 -9.23 1.18
C ASN A 266 19.49 -9.17 -0.22
N GLY A 267 20.31 -9.08 -1.28
CA GLY A 267 19.86 -9.02 -2.66
C GLY A 267 19.37 -7.65 -3.13
N ASP A 268 19.30 -6.64 -2.25
CA ASP A 268 18.84 -5.30 -2.64
C ASP A 268 19.91 -4.53 -3.42
N TRP A 269 19.45 -3.75 -4.38
CA TRP A 269 20.27 -2.76 -5.07
C TRP A 269 19.43 -1.53 -5.44
N ALA A 270 20.08 -0.37 -5.46
CA ALA A 270 19.49 0.88 -5.93
C ALA A 270 20.56 1.74 -6.63
N ILE A 271 20.17 2.40 -7.70
CA ILE A 271 20.98 3.35 -8.47
C ILE A 271 20.17 4.62 -8.66
N THR A 272 20.73 5.76 -8.23
CA THR A 272 20.17 7.07 -8.51
C THR A 272 20.83 7.69 -9.73
N LEU A 273 20.02 7.98 -10.74
CA LEU A 273 20.40 8.65 -11.98
C LEU A 273 20.16 10.16 -11.86
N GLN A 274 20.92 10.93 -12.65
CA GLN A 274 20.65 12.36 -12.81
C GLN A 274 19.28 12.57 -13.46
N PRO A 275 18.62 13.72 -13.20
CA PRO A 275 17.31 14.02 -13.77
C PRO A 275 17.25 13.79 -15.28
N LEU A 276 16.23 13.03 -15.71
CA LEU A 276 15.95 12.87 -17.14
C LEU A 276 15.31 14.15 -17.68
N LYS A 277 15.71 14.53 -18.90
CA LYS A 277 15.01 15.56 -19.67
C LYS A 277 13.70 14.99 -20.18
N ALA A 278 12.60 15.73 -20.02
CA ALA A 278 11.30 15.36 -20.58
C ALA A 278 11.38 15.02 -22.08
N GLY A 279 10.60 14.02 -22.51
CA GLY A 279 10.56 13.52 -23.88
C GLY A 279 11.06 12.08 -23.98
N GLY A 280 11.72 11.75 -25.08
CA GLY A 280 12.08 10.39 -25.46
C GLY A 280 11.85 10.19 -26.97
N PRO A 281 11.75 8.94 -27.45
CA PRO A 281 11.89 7.71 -26.68
C PRO A 281 13.33 7.46 -26.22
N TYR A 282 13.47 6.89 -25.04
CA TYR A 282 14.70 6.31 -24.52
C TYR A 282 14.61 4.77 -24.51
N THR A 283 15.75 4.13 -24.31
CA THR A 283 15.84 2.72 -23.96
C THR A 283 16.45 2.61 -22.56
N LEU A 284 15.75 1.97 -21.63
CA LEU A 284 16.30 1.59 -20.32
C LEU A 284 16.88 0.19 -20.45
N THR A 285 18.09 -0.03 -19.95
CA THR A 285 18.70 -1.35 -19.84
C THR A 285 19.17 -1.56 -18.41
N VAL A 286 18.80 -2.71 -17.83
CA VAL A 286 19.28 -3.16 -16.53
C VAL A 286 19.91 -4.54 -16.70
N SER A 287 21.11 -4.74 -16.19
CA SER A 287 21.81 -6.02 -16.29
C SER A 287 22.49 -6.39 -14.97
N ALA A 288 22.41 -7.66 -14.59
CA ALA A 288 23.12 -8.26 -13.46
C ALA A 288 23.56 -9.67 -13.85
N GLY A 289 24.82 -10.01 -13.57
CA GLY A 289 25.38 -11.31 -13.99
C GLY A 289 25.22 -11.54 -15.50
N LYS A 290 24.52 -12.62 -15.86
CA LYS A 290 24.20 -13.00 -17.26
C LYS A 290 22.84 -12.45 -17.74
N GLN A 291 22.02 -11.91 -16.84
CA GLN A 291 20.69 -11.41 -17.16
C GLN A 291 20.76 -9.96 -17.64
N LYS A 292 19.95 -9.64 -18.63
CA LYS A 292 19.78 -8.30 -19.16
C LYS A 292 18.31 -8.09 -19.51
N GLN A 293 17.70 -7.08 -18.92
CA GLN A 293 16.36 -6.61 -19.26
C GLN A 293 16.49 -5.27 -19.99
N ALA A 294 15.79 -5.12 -21.10
CA ALA A 294 15.78 -3.89 -21.90
C ALA A 294 14.33 -3.48 -22.15
N PHE A 295 14.03 -2.21 -21.87
CA PHE A 295 12.71 -1.60 -22.02
C PHE A 295 12.80 -0.49 -23.06
N ASN A 296 11.93 -0.56 -24.07
CA ASN A 296 11.91 0.30 -25.23
C ASN A 296 10.75 1.30 -25.18
N ASN A 297 10.86 2.36 -25.99
CA ASN A 297 9.87 3.44 -26.03
C ASN A 297 9.59 4.06 -24.65
N VAL A 298 10.64 4.21 -23.83
CA VAL A 298 10.54 4.81 -22.50
C VAL A 298 10.47 6.33 -22.65
N LEU A 299 9.43 6.95 -22.11
CA LEU A 299 9.33 8.41 -22.03
C LEU A 299 9.78 8.90 -20.65
N ALA A 300 10.32 10.10 -20.58
CA ALA A 300 10.48 10.86 -19.35
C ALA A 300 9.40 11.94 -19.29
N GLY A 301 8.56 11.92 -18.25
CA GLY A 301 7.40 12.81 -18.13
C GLY A 301 6.83 12.83 -16.71
N GLU A 302 5.57 13.24 -16.58
CA GLU A 302 4.85 13.26 -15.31
C GLU A 302 4.12 11.93 -15.09
N VAL A 303 4.27 11.33 -13.91
CA VAL A 303 3.59 10.07 -13.58
C VAL A 303 2.60 10.30 -12.45
N TRP A 304 1.35 9.91 -12.65
CA TRP A 304 0.29 10.05 -11.66
C TRP A 304 -0.41 8.72 -11.35
N LEU A 305 -0.65 8.48 -10.06
CA LEU A 305 -1.45 7.35 -9.60
C LEU A 305 -2.92 7.77 -9.49
N CYS A 306 -3.80 7.02 -10.12
CA CYS A 306 -5.24 7.23 -10.20
C CYS A 306 -5.95 6.07 -9.50
N SER A 307 -6.54 6.33 -8.34
CA SER A 307 -7.05 5.26 -7.48
C SER A 307 -8.39 5.61 -6.82
N GLY A 308 -8.96 4.65 -6.11
CA GLY A 308 -10.25 4.74 -5.46
C GLY A 308 -11.16 3.59 -5.87
N GLN A 309 -12.45 3.89 -6.00
CA GLN A 309 -13.47 2.89 -6.28
C GLN A 309 -14.15 3.08 -7.64
N SER A 310 -15.40 2.63 -7.76
CA SER A 310 -16.16 2.52 -9.01
C SER A 310 -16.26 3.82 -9.81
N ASN A 311 -16.28 4.99 -9.18
CA ASN A 311 -16.28 6.27 -9.89
C ASN A 311 -14.91 6.66 -10.49
N MET A 312 -13.79 6.19 -9.90
CA MET A 312 -12.47 6.24 -10.55
C MET A 312 -12.34 5.13 -11.61
N GLU A 313 -12.82 3.91 -11.33
CA GLU A 313 -12.79 2.77 -12.27
C GLU A 313 -13.63 3.04 -13.54
N PHE A 314 -14.60 3.95 -13.47
CA PHE A 314 -15.58 4.22 -14.53
C PHE A 314 -14.91 4.49 -15.89
N TYR A 315 -15.20 3.63 -16.88
CA TYR A 315 -14.53 3.69 -18.18
C TYR A 315 -14.92 4.90 -19.02
N LEU A 316 -13.97 5.41 -19.81
CA LEU A 316 -14.20 6.47 -20.79
C LEU A 316 -15.34 6.11 -21.75
N GLY A 317 -15.46 4.85 -22.16
CA GLY A 317 -16.53 4.32 -23.01
C GLY A 317 -17.92 4.41 -22.41
N TRP A 318 -18.04 4.54 -21.08
CA TRP A 318 -19.32 4.72 -20.39
C TRP A 318 -19.67 6.19 -20.17
N SER A 319 -18.73 7.10 -20.43
CA SER A 319 -18.91 8.54 -20.20
C SER A 319 -19.92 9.15 -21.18
N LYS A 320 -20.54 10.26 -20.78
CA LYS A 320 -21.50 10.98 -21.63
C LYS A 320 -20.91 11.41 -22.98
N THR A 321 -19.61 11.70 -23.01
CA THR A 321 -18.88 12.25 -24.16
C THR A 321 -18.07 11.20 -24.92
N ALA A 322 -18.20 9.91 -24.57
CA ALA A 322 -17.44 8.80 -25.16
C ALA A 322 -17.39 8.81 -26.70
N LYS A 323 -18.56 9.00 -27.35
CA LYS A 323 -18.69 9.01 -28.82
C LYS A 323 -17.86 10.13 -29.49
N ARG A 324 -17.67 11.25 -28.78
CA ARG A 324 -16.85 12.38 -29.25
C ARG A 324 -15.38 12.12 -28.97
N ASP A 325 -15.06 11.66 -27.76
CA ASP A 325 -13.69 11.70 -27.24
C ASP A 325 -12.83 10.50 -27.64
N ILE A 326 -13.39 9.28 -27.68
CA ILE A 326 -12.61 8.08 -27.99
C ILE A 326 -11.99 8.13 -29.39
N PRO A 327 -12.73 8.53 -30.46
CA PRO A 327 -12.12 8.66 -31.79
C PRO A 327 -10.96 9.65 -31.86
N GLN A 328 -10.88 10.60 -30.92
CA GLN A 328 -9.88 11.65 -30.84
C GLN A 328 -8.82 11.38 -29.76
N ALA A 329 -8.83 10.20 -29.12
CA ALA A 329 -7.98 9.90 -27.97
C ALA A 329 -6.52 9.55 -28.34
N ALA A 330 -6.19 9.46 -29.63
CA ALA A 330 -4.82 9.17 -30.07
C ALA A 330 -3.85 10.26 -29.59
N ASN A 331 -2.96 9.91 -28.67
CA ASN A 331 -1.94 10.81 -28.14
C ASN A 331 -0.71 10.00 -27.71
N ASP A 332 0.36 10.11 -28.50
CA ASP A 332 1.62 9.40 -28.27
C ASP A 332 2.46 9.98 -27.12
N GLN A 333 1.99 11.03 -26.45
CA GLN A 333 2.57 11.58 -25.23
C GLN A 333 1.82 11.16 -23.97
N ILE A 334 0.73 10.39 -24.09
CA ILE A 334 0.02 9.82 -22.94
C ILE A 334 0.25 8.30 -22.92
N ARG A 335 0.55 7.77 -21.73
CA ARG A 335 0.71 6.33 -21.48
C ARG A 335 -0.20 5.88 -20.35
N LEU A 336 -0.78 4.70 -20.53
CA LEU A 336 -1.77 4.13 -19.62
C LEU A 336 -1.22 2.81 -19.06
N PHE A 337 -1.17 2.69 -17.74
CA PHE A 337 -0.94 1.45 -17.02
C PHE A 337 -2.20 1.12 -16.24
N ASP A 338 -3.00 0.19 -16.76
CA ASP A 338 -4.37 -0.07 -16.30
C ASP A 338 -4.45 -1.39 -15.53
N MET A 339 -4.22 -1.32 -14.23
CA MET A 339 -4.26 -2.46 -13.32
C MET A 339 -5.71 -2.90 -13.11
N LYS A 340 -6.20 -3.76 -13.98
CA LYS A 340 -7.57 -4.30 -13.92
C LYS A 340 -7.66 -5.45 -12.95
N ALA A 341 -8.78 -5.53 -12.23
CA ALA A 341 -9.11 -6.74 -11.48
C ALA A 341 -9.22 -7.96 -12.41
N ARG A 342 -8.68 -9.10 -11.99
CA ARG A 342 -8.94 -10.41 -12.61
C ARG A 342 -10.42 -10.78 -12.45
N TRP A 343 -11.00 -10.46 -11.28
CA TRP A 343 -12.40 -10.71 -10.95
C TRP A 343 -13.05 -9.45 -10.38
N ARG A 344 -14.17 -9.02 -10.98
CA ARG A 344 -14.97 -7.94 -10.42
C ARG A 344 -15.73 -8.42 -9.20
N THR A 345 -15.92 -7.53 -8.23
CA THR A 345 -16.66 -7.74 -6.98
C THR A 345 -18.18 -7.73 -7.18
N ASP A 346 -18.65 -8.43 -8.23
CA ASP A 346 -20.06 -8.58 -8.60
C ASP A 346 -20.80 -9.55 -7.66
N ALA A 347 -22.13 -9.61 -7.75
CA ALA A 347 -22.98 -10.31 -6.79
C ALA A 347 -23.03 -11.82 -7.07
N VAL A 348 -21.88 -12.47 -7.06
CA VAL A 348 -21.69 -13.87 -7.45
C VAL A 348 -20.87 -14.61 -6.42
N GLU A 349 -21.02 -15.94 -6.35
CA GLU A 349 -20.10 -16.79 -5.59
C GLU A 349 -18.85 -17.02 -6.45
N TRP A 350 -17.65 -16.90 -5.87
CA TRP A 350 -16.41 -17.22 -6.58
C TRP A 350 -15.99 -18.67 -6.34
N ASP A 351 -15.37 -19.26 -7.35
CA ASP A 351 -14.84 -20.62 -7.28
C ASP A 351 -13.52 -20.69 -6.51
N GLU A 352 -13.16 -21.87 -6.02
CA GLU A 352 -12.01 -22.11 -5.14
C GLU A 352 -10.68 -21.59 -5.71
N SER A 353 -10.44 -21.69 -7.02
CA SER A 353 -9.22 -21.20 -7.66
C SER A 353 -9.09 -19.66 -7.60
N VAL A 354 -10.21 -18.95 -7.59
CA VAL A 354 -10.25 -17.49 -7.38
C VAL A 354 -9.86 -17.18 -5.94
N LEU A 355 -10.46 -17.91 -4.99
CA LEU A 355 -10.22 -17.74 -3.57
C LEU A 355 -8.74 -17.99 -3.21
N ASP A 356 -8.14 -19.02 -3.80
CA ASP A 356 -6.71 -19.29 -3.70
C ASP A 356 -5.86 -18.13 -4.24
N SER A 357 -6.17 -17.64 -5.45
CA SER A 357 -5.49 -16.47 -6.03
C SER A 357 -5.55 -15.25 -5.12
N LEU A 358 -6.70 -15.02 -4.47
CA LEU A 358 -6.87 -13.90 -3.54
C LEU A 358 -5.99 -14.03 -2.30
N ASN A 359 -5.86 -15.22 -1.72
CA ASN A 359 -4.99 -15.46 -0.57
C ASN A 359 -3.53 -15.09 -0.91
N HIS A 360 -3.10 -15.37 -2.14
CA HIS A 360 -1.77 -15.05 -2.64
C HIS A 360 -1.61 -13.62 -3.20
N LEU A 361 -2.57 -12.72 -2.95
CA LEU A 361 -2.59 -11.32 -3.46
C LEU A 361 -2.57 -11.20 -4.99
N GLN A 362 -2.95 -12.25 -5.73
CA GLN A 362 -2.97 -12.28 -7.19
C GLN A 362 -4.30 -11.76 -7.74
N TYR A 363 -4.72 -10.57 -7.30
CA TYR A 363 -6.02 -9.99 -7.65
C TYR A 363 -6.02 -9.23 -8.98
N TYR A 364 -4.92 -8.55 -9.29
CA TYR A 364 -4.78 -7.76 -10.51
C TYR A 364 -4.30 -8.60 -11.70
N LYS A 365 -4.74 -8.22 -12.91
CA LYS A 365 -4.23 -8.79 -14.15
C LYS A 365 -2.80 -8.33 -14.39
N ASP A 366 -2.02 -9.18 -15.03
CA ASP A 366 -0.72 -8.81 -15.56
C ASP A 366 -0.93 -7.62 -16.52
N THR A 367 -0.16 -6.56 -16.33
CA THR A 367 -0.41 -5.25 -16.94
C THR A 367 0.89 -4.71 -17.54
N GLU A 368 0.77 -4.03 -18.67
CA GLU A 368 1.87 -3.32 -19.32
C GLU A 368 1.46 -1.89 -19.64
N TRP A 369 2.46 -1.02 -19.83
CA TRP A 369 2.21 0.33 -20.30
C TRP A 369 1.78 0.30 -21.77
N THR A 370 0.72 1.05 -22.08
CA THR A 370 0.18 1.18 -23.43
C THR A 370 0.14 2.63 -23.88
N VAL A 371 0.27 2.86 -25.19
CA VAL A 371 0.06 4.18 -25.79
C VAL A 371 -1.42 4.54 -25.73
N CYS A 372 -1.74 5.80 -25.41
CA CYS A 372 -3.11 6.29 -25.45
C CYS A 372 -3.60 6.36 -26.91
N SER A 373 -4.64 5.58 -27.20
CA SER A 373 -5.25 5.44 -28.51
C SER A 373 -6.75 5.20 -28.35
N PRO A 374 -7.56 5.32 -29.42
CA PRO A 374 -8.98 4.95 -29.36
C PRO A 374 -9.21 3.52 -28.83
N ALA A 375 -8.30 2.58 -29.12
CA ALA A 375 -8.40 1.19 -28.68
C ALA A 375 -8.11 0.99 -27.19
N THR A 376 -7.22 1.79 -26.60
CA THR A 376 -6.81 1.66 -25.20
C THR A 376 -7.59 2.59 -24.26
N ALA A 377 -7.87 3.81 -24.70
CA ALA A 377 -8.52 4.83 -23.88
C ALA A 377 -9.96 4.48 -23.50
N GLY A 378 -10.72 3.83 -24.39
CA GLY A 378 -12.14 3.55 -24.17
C GLY A 378 -12.44 2.69 -22.94
N SER A 379 -11.51 1.81 -22.56
CA SER A 379 -11.64 0.93 -21.40
C SER A 379 -10.81 1.36 -20.19
N PHE A 380 -10.20 2.56 -20.26
CA PHE A 380 -9.45 3.18 -19.17
C PHE A 380 -10.36 4.13 -18.38
N SER A 381 -9.96 4.47 -17.16
CA SER A 381 -10.68 5.43 -16.31
C SER A 381 -10.94 6.76 -17.04
N ALA A 382 -12.20 7.17 -17.11
CA ALA A 382 -12.62 8.43 -17.70
C ALA A 382 -12.00 9.61 -16.94
N VAL A 383 -12.08 9.60 -15.60
CA VAL A 383 -11.57 10.67 -14.74
C VAL A 383 -10.05 10.82 -14.93
N ALA A 384 -9.31 9.71 -14.89
CA ALA A 384 -7.87 9.71 -15.11
C ALA A 384 -7.51 10.20 -16.53
N TYR A 385 -8.25 9.75 -17.56
CA TYR A 385 -8.02 10.18 -18.93
C TYR A 385 -8.15 11.71 -19.09
N TYR A 386 -9.24 12.32 -18.62
CA TYR A 386 -9.42 13.77 -18.75
C TYR A 386 -8.40 14.55 -17.92
N PHE A 387 -8.05 14.05 -16.73
CA PHE A 387 -6.97 14.60 -15.92
C PHE A 387 -5.64 14.62 -16.67
N GLY A 388 -5.19 13.47 -17.18
CA GLY A 388 -3.91 13.37 -17.86
C GLY A 388 -3.89 14.08 -19.21
N LYS A 389 -5.01 14.09 -19.95
CA LYS A 389 -5.15 14.88 -21.18
C LYS A 389 -4.92 16.36 -20.91
N MET A 390 -5.61 16.93 -19.91
CA MET A 390 -5.45 18.34 -19.58
C MET A 390 -4.02 18.68 -19.10
N LEU A 391 -3.40 17.79 -18.31
CA LEU A 391 -2.00 17.96 -17.91
C LEU A 391 -1.05 17.94 -19.10
N GLN A 392 -1.19 16.97 -20.00
CA GLN A 392 -0.35 16.84 -21.19
C GLN A 392 -0.52 18.07 -22.10
N ASP A 393 -1.76 18.50 -22.31
CA ASP A 393 -2.10 19.70 -23.09
C ASP A 393 -1.49 20.97 -22.48
N SER A 394 -1.45 21.09 -21.15
CA SER A 394 -1.00 22.32 -20.46
C SER A 394 0.51 22.37 -20.23
N LEU A 395 1.12 21.22 -19.93
CA LEU A 395 2.53 21.11 -19.58
C LEU A 395 3.43 20.84 -20.79
N LYS A 396 2.86 20.28 -21.88
CA LYS A 396 3.58 19.91 -23.10
C LYS A 396 4.75 18.94 -22.85
N VAL A 397 4.57 18.02 -21.90
CA VAL A 397 5.49 16.92 -21.58
C VAL A 397 4.72 15.58 -21.60
N PRO A 398 5.39 14.43 -21.73
CA PRO A 398 4.73 13.14 -21.59
C PRO A 398 4.01 12.99 -20.24
N VAL A 399 2.90 12.25 -20.23
CA VAL A 399 2.13 11.94 -19.02
C VAL A 399 1.84 10.43 -18.96
N GLY A 400 2.25 9.80 -17.86
CA GLY A 400 1.91 8.43 -17.51
C GLY A 400 0.81 8.40 -16.45
N LEU A 401 -0.22 7.60 -16.68
CA LEU A 401 -1.32 7.38 -15.74
C LEU A 401 -1.35 5.91 -15.31
N ILE A 402 -1.15 5.68 -14.03
CA ILE A 402 -1.32 4.37 -13.40
C ILE A 402 -2.71 4.33 -12.81
N CYS A 403 -3.59 3.42 -13.23
CA CYS A 403 -4.93 3.27 -12.66
C CYS A 403 -5.06 1.90 -12.00
N ASN A 404 -5.47 1.87 -10.73
CA ASN A 404 -5.69 0.61 -9.99
C ASN A 404 -7.04 0.55 -9.25
N ALA A 405 -7.96 1.46 -9.58
CA ALA A 405 -9.22 1.61 -8.87
C ALA A 405 -10.12 0.36 -8.92
N ILE A 406 -10.73 0.01 -7.79
CA ILE A 406 -11.56 -1.20 -7.64
C ILE A 406 -12.97 -0.83 -7.20
N GLY A 407 -13.95 -1.17 -8.04
CA GLY A 407 -15.37 -0.95 -7.80
C GLY A 407 -15.80 -1.37 -6.40
N GLY A 408 -16.43 -0.45 -5.67
CA GLY A 408 -17.04 -0.73 -4.37
C GLY A 408 -16.08 -0.89 -3.19
N SER A 409 -14.77 -0.80 -3.39
CA SER A 409 -13.79 -0.92 -2.30
C SER A 409 -13.98 0.17 -1.24
N PRO A 410 -13.90 -0.17 0.06
CA PRO A 410 -13.93 0.80 1.15
C PRO A 410 -12.52 1.32 1.47
N THR A 411 -12.41 2.47 2.14
CA THR A 411 -11.13 3.16 2.40
C THR A 411 -10.11 2.27 3.14
N GLU A 412 -10.56 1.49 4.12
CA GLU A 412 -9.72 0.62 4.95
C GLU A 412 -8.99 -0.49 4.16
N ALA A 413 -9.50 -0.89 2.99
CA ALA A 413 -8.82 -1.84 2.11
C ALA A 413 -7.51 -1.27 1.53
N TRP A 414 -7.38 0.05 1.52
CA TRP A 414 -6.29 0.79 0.88
C TRP A 414 -5.25 1.36 1.85
N VAL A 415 -5.43 1.17 3.16
CA VAL A 415 -4.47 1.63 4.17
C VAL A 415 -3.50 0.48 4.49
N ASP A 416 -2.21 0.78 4.66
CA ASP A 416 -1.25 -0.24 5.06
C ASP A 416 -1.55 -0.85 6.43
N ARG A 417 -1.16 -2.12 6.58
CA ARG A 417 -1.41 -2.93 7.77
C ARG A 417 -0.80 -2.34 9.03
N ASN A 418 0.43 -1.83 8.96
CA ASN A 418 1.12 -1.26 10.12
C ASN A 418 0.37 -0.03 10.63
N THR A 419 -0.07 0.85 9.74
CA THR A 419 -0.87 2.02 10.11
C THR A 419 -2.18 1.62 10.80
N LEU A 420 -2.91 0.64 10.27
CA LEU A 420 -4.16 0.20 10.89
C LEU A 420 -3.94 -0.53 12.22
N GLU A 421 -2.95 -1.41 12.32
CA GLU A 421 -2.62 -2.14 13.54
C GLU A 421 -2.30 -1.20 14.71
N TYR A 422 -1.62 -0.08 14.47
CA TYR A 422 -1.21 0.85 15.52
C TYR A 422 -2.22 1.98 15.77
N LYS A 423 -2.88 2.49 14.72
CA LYS A 423 -3.72 3.70 14.82
C LYS A 423 -5.22 3.40 14.81
N PHE A 424 -5.66 2.26 14.28
CA PHE A 424 -7.07 1.88 14.27
C PHE A 424 -7.32 0.35 14.32
N PRO A 425 -6.73 -0.40 15.27
CA PRO A 425 -6.76 -1.88 15.27
C PRO A 425 -8.18 -2.47 15.31
N ALA A 426 -9.15 -1.74 15.89
CA ALA A 426 -10.54 -2.16 15.95
C ALA A 426 -11.16 -2.44 14.55
N ILE A 427 -10.67 -1.83 13.47
CA ILE A 427 -11.17 -2.07 12.10
C ILE A 427 -10.78 -3.45 11.55
N LEU A 428 -9.67 -4.03 12.05
CA LEU A 428 -9.13 -5.30 11.57
C LEU A 428 -9.89 -6.51 12.14
N ARG A 429 -10.43 -6.35 13.35
CA ARG A 429 -11.08 -7.43 14.09
C ARG A 429 -12.39 -7.84 13.44
N ASN A 430 -12.51 -9.14 13.16
CA ASN A 430 -13.74 -9.77 12.63
C ASN A 430 -14.40 -8.93 11.54
N TRP A 431 -13.60 -8.43 10.59
CA TRP A 431 -14.01 -7.40 9.63
C TRP A 431 -15.31 -7.74 8.87
N THR A 432 -15.58 -9.03 8.64
CA THR A 432 -16.83 -9.51 8.01
C THR A 432 -18.09 -9.27 8.84
N GLN A 433 -17.96 -8.97 10.14
CA GLN A 433 -19.04 -8.64 11.07
C GLN A 433 -18.83 -7.27 11.76
N ASN A 434 -17.85 -6.48 11.30
CA ASN A 434 -17.46 -5.23 11.94
C ASN A 434 -18.31 -4.05 11.45
N ASP A 435 -18.96 -3.34 12.36
CA ASP A 435 -19.91 -2.26 12.07
C ASP A 435 -19.26 -0.94 11.62
N PHE A 436 -17.93 -0.83 11.68
CA PHE A 436 -17.21 0.25 10.99
C PHE A 436 -17.23 0.09 9.47
N ILE A 437 -17.37 -1.14 8.96
CA ILE A 437 -17.39 -1.47 7.54
C ILE A 437 -18.83 -1.50 7.08
N GLN A 438 -19.18 -1.00 5.91
CA GLN A 438 -20.60 -0.89 5.52
C GLN A 438 -21.26 -2.26 5.28
N ASP A 439 -22.53 -2.42 5.68
CA ASP A 439 -23.26 -3.70 5.58
C ASP A 439 -23.20 -4.35 4.20
N TRP A 440 -23.39 -3.57 3.13
CA TRP A 440 -23.36 -4.11 1.77
C TRP A 440 -21.95 -4.57 1.36
N VAL A 441 -20.89 -3.94 1.88
CA VAL A 441 -19.48 -4.34 1.64
C VAL A 441 -19.25 -5.70 2.27
N ARG A 442 -19.66 -5.88 3.53
CA ARG A 442 -19.55 -7.16 4.24
C ARG A 442 -20.40 -8.24 3.58
N GLY A 443 -21.64 -7.91 3.19
CA GLY A 443 -22.54 -8.82 2.49
C GLY A 443 -22.01 -9.26 1.12
N ARG A 444 -21.39 -8.34 0.37
CA ARG A 444 -20.74 -8.65 -0.92
C ARG A 444 -19.58 -9.60 -0.72
N ALA A 445 -18.69 -9.29 0.22
CA ALA A 445 -17.56 -10.15 0.54
C ALA A 445 -18.02 -11.56 0.96
N ALA A 446 -19.01 -11.65 1.85
CA ALA A 446 -19.57 -12.91 2.31
C ALA A 446 -20.15 -13.76 1.18
N LEU A 447 -20.82 -13.13 0.20
CA LEU A 447 -21.32 -13.84 -0.98
C LEU A 447 -20.17 -14.31 -1.88
N ASN A 448 -19.20 -13.44 -2.16
CA ASN A 448 -18.06 -13.76 -3.01
C ASN A 448 -17.24 -14.93 -2.47
N VAL A 449 -17.03 -14.99 -1.15
CA VAL A 449 -16.22 -16.03 -0.49
C VAL A 449 -17.04 -17.21 0.05
N LYS A 450 -18.31 -17.35 -0.32
CA LYS A 450 -19.21 -18.35 0.26
C LYS A 450 -18.72 -19.81 0.10
N LYS A 451 -17.93 -20.09 -0.94
CA LYS A 451 -17.33 -21.41 -1.20
C LYS A 451 -15.98 -21.61 -0.51
N ALA A 452 -15.56 -20.72 0.39
CA ALA A 452 -14.27 -20.83 1.07
C ALA A 452 -14.30 -21.89 2.19
N ASP A 453 -13.27 -22.73 2.23
CA ASP A 453 -13.07 -23.69 3.32
C ASP A 453 -12.37 -23.08 4.55
N SER A 454 -11.71 -21.93 4.36
CA SER A 454 -10.96 -21.23 5.40
C SER A 454 -11.73 -20.03 5.95
N LYS A 455 -11.72 -19.90 7.27
CA LYS A 455 -12.24 -18.69 7.96
C LYS A 455 -11.35 -17.46 7.73
N GLN A 456 -10.14 -17.65 7.21
CA GLN A 456 -9.16 -16.60 6.92
C GLN A 456 -9.10 -16.25 5.43
N GLN A 457 -10.10 -16.65 4.65
CA GLN A 457 -10.19 -16.31 3.23
C GLN A 457 -10.12 -14.80 3.02
N ARG A 458 -9.17 -14.37 2.19
CA ARG A 458 -8.96 -12.96 1.85
C ARG A 458 -9.99 -12.47 0.84
N HIS A 459 -10.27 -11.16 0.85
CA HIS A 459 -11.17 -10.50 -0.11
C HIS A 459 -10.70 -9.07 -0.45
N PRO A 460 -10.92 -8.53 -1.67
CA PRO A 460 -10.57 -7.16 -2.03
C PRO A 460 -11.16 -6.03 -1.16
N TYR A 461 -12.18 -6.32 -0.37
CA TYR A 461 -12.78 -5.35 0.57
C TYR A 461 -12.29 -5.50 2.00
N GLU A 462 -11.48 -6.52 2.27
CA GLU A 462 -10.84 -6.69 3.57
C GLU A 462 -9.88 -5.53 3.83
N PRO A 463 -9.79 -5.02 5.07
CA PRO A 463 -8.76 -4.07 5.45
C PRO A 463 -7.36 -4.49 4.96
N CYS A 464 -6.59 -3.50 4.50
CA CYS A 464 -5.23 -3.64 3.96
C CYS A 464 -5.09 -4.39 2.62
N TYR A 465 -6.08 -5.14 2.14
CA TYR A 465 -5.89 -6.05 1.01
C TYR A 465 -5.45 -5.33 -0.28
N LEU A 466 -6.13 -4.24 -0.65
CA LEU A 466 -5.83 -3.50 -1.87
C LEU A 466 -4.58 -2.63 -1.74
N TYR A 467 -4.20 -2.25 -0.52
CA TYR A 467 -2.85 -1.73 -0.29
C TYR A 467 -1.81 -2.80 -0.64
N GLU A 468 -1.94 -3.99 -0.07
CA GLU A 468 -0.98 -5.09 -0.21
C GLU A 468 -0.86 -5.60 -1.67
N ALA A 469 -2.00 -5.68 -2.38
CA ALA A 469 -2.07 -6.17 -3.75
C ALA A 469 -1.88 -5.09 -4.82
N GLY A 470 -2.25 -3.83 -4.54
CA GLY A 470 -2.38 -2.79 -5.56
C GLY A 470 -1.51 -1.54 -5.34
N ILE A 471 -0.97 -1.33 -4.14
CA ILE A 471 -0.15 -0.14 -3.80
C ILE A 471 1.29 -0.55 -3.48
N ARG A 472 1.47 -1.56 -2.63
CA ARG A 472 2.79 -2.08 -2.26
C ARG A 472 3.62 -2.50 -3.47
N PRO A 473 3.09 -3.16 -4.52
CA PRO A 473 3.89 -3.48 -5.72
C PRO A 473 4.36 -2.24 -6.51
N LEU A 474 3.70 -1.10 -6.31
CA LEU A 474 4.06 0.19 -6.91
C LEU A 474 5.05 0.98 -6.05
N GLU A 475 5.42 0.44 -4.88
CA GLU A 475 6.31 1.12 -3.95
C GLU A 475 7.59 1.54 -4.67
N GLN A 476 7.96 2.80 -4.47
CA GLN A 476 9.21 3.35 -4.94
C GLN A 476 9.38 3.42 -6.47
N TYR A 477 8.33 3.15 -7.26
CA TYR A 477 8.20 3.69 -8.62
C TYR A 477 7.90 5.21 -8.51
N PRO A 478 8.77 6.09 -9.04
CA PRO A 478 8.60 7.53 -8.82
C PRO A 478 7.32 8.08 -9.46
N ILE A 479 6.49 8.74 -8.65
CA ILE A 479 5.27 9.43 -9.08
C ILE A 479 5.30 10.91 -8.64
N LYS A 480 4.55 11.75 -9.35
CA LYS A 480 4.39 13.17 -9.05
C LYS A 480 3.30 13.45 -8.03
N GLY A 481 2.26 12.62 -8.00
CA GLY A 481 1.13 12.76 -7.09
C GLY A 481 0.03 11.73 -7.33
N ILE A 482 -1.04 11.85 -6.55
CA ILE A 482 -2.16 10.92 -6.51
C ILE A 482 -3.47 11.67 -6.80
N ILE A 483 -4.34 11.06 -7.61
CA ILE A 483 -5.76 11.42 -7.69
C ILE A 483 -6.63 10.29 -7.15
N TRP A 484 -7.63 10.65 -6.34
CA TRP A 484 -8.43 9.69 -5.56
C TRP A 484 -9.94 9.95 -5.68
N TYR A 485 -10.73 8.94 -6.03
CA TYR A 485 -12.19 9.05 -6.04
C TYR A 485 -12.85 7.87 -5.31
N GLN A 486 -13.18 8.10 -4.04
CA GLN A 486 -13.78 7.11 -3.15
C GLN A 486 -14.55 7.80 -2.01
N GLY A 487 -15.47 7.04 -1.41
CA GLY A 487 -16.14 7.38 -0.15
C GLY A 487 -17.54 6.77 -0.04
N GLU A 488 -18.13 6.35 -1.17
CA GLU A 488 -19.51 5.85 -1.20
C GLU A 488 -19.71 4.59 -0.35
N SER A 489 -18.66 3.78 -0.22
CA SER A 489 -18.60 2.54 0.59
C SER A 489 -18.33 2.79 2.08
N ASN A 490 -18.12 4.04 2.49
CA ASN A 490 -17.84 4.43 3.88
C ASN A 490 -18.84 5.47 4.41
N ALA A 491 -19.69 6.03 3.54
CA ALA A 491 -20.59 7.14 3.87
C ALA A 491 -21.74 6.83 4.85
N HIS A 492 -21.81 5.60 5.36
CA HIS A 492 -22.65 5.25 6.50
C HIS A 492 -22.03 5.67 7.85
N ASN A 493 -20.69 5.76 7.94
CA ASN A 493 -19.94 6.08 9.14
C ASN A 493 -18.88 7.15 8.84
N ARG A 494 -19.30 8.41 8.97
CA ARG A 494 -18.48 9.59 8.62
C ARG A 494 -17.25 9.71 9.52
N GLU A 495 -17.39 9.45 10.80
CA GLU A 495 -16.35 9.56 11.83
C GLU A 495 -15.23 8.55 11.57
N ALA A 496 -15.59 7.30 11.24
CA ALA A 496 -14.61 6.29 10.84
C ALA A 496 -13.88 6.70 9.55
N HIS A 497 -14.61 7.22 8.56
CA HIS A 497 -14.00 7.69 7.31
C HIS A 497 -13.04 8.88 7.52
N GLU A 498 -13.38 9.84 8.39
CA GLU A 498 -12.50 10.96 8.73
C GLU A 498 -11.16 10.50 9.29
N LYS A 499 -11.17 9.45 10.11
CA LYS A 499 -9.97 8.80 10.60
C LYS A 499 -9.24 8.06 9.48
N LEU A 500 -9.95 7.20 8.75
CA LEU A 500 -9.37 6.34 7.71
C LEU A 500 -8.73 7.14 6.57
N PHE A 501 -9.34 8.25 6.13
CA PHE A 501 -8.79 9.04 5.02
C PHE A 501 -7.47 9.72 5.39
N LYS A 502 -7.32 10.19 6.64
CA LYS A 502 -6.03 10.70 7.14
C LYS A 502 -4.98 9.59 7.17
N LEU A 503 -5.35 8.41 7.67
CA LEU A 503 -4.48 7.24 7.71
C LEU A 503 -4.07 6.76 6.32
N LEU A 504 -4.97 6.80 5.34
CA LEU A 504 -4.70 6.50 3.94
C LEU A 504 -3.62 7.43 3.37
N VAL A 505 -3.80 8.74 3.52
CA VAL A 505 -2.85 9.74 3.00
C VAL A 505 -1.48 9.60 3.66
N GLU A 506 -1.43 9.40 4.99
CA GLU A 506 -0.19 9.16 5.73
C GLU A 506 0.50 7.87 5.26
N SER A 507 -0.25 6.78 5.15
CA SER A 507 0.21 5.46 4.70
C SER A 507 0.88 5.53 3.33
N TRP A 508 0.22 6.19 2.37
CA TRP A 508 0.74 6.28 1.01
C TRP A 508 1.93 7.24 0.94
N ARG A 509 1.91 8.37 1.64
CA ARG A 509 3.07 9.27 1.73
C ARG A 509 4.30 8.56 2.30
N LYS A 510 4.12 7.64 3.25
CA LYS A 510 5.18 6.78 3.77
C LYS A 510 5.69 5.80 2.70
N ASN A 511 4.81 5.18 1.92
CA ASN A 511 5.16 4.25 0.82
C ASN A 511 6.13 4.86 -0.22
N TRP A 512 6.00 6.16 -0.51
CA TRP A 512 6.89 6.90 -1.41
C TRP A 512 7.94 7.76 -0.69
N GLU A 513 8.07 7.65 0.63
CA GLU A 513 9.00 8.45 1.44
C GLU A 513 8.86 9.98 1.19
N ASN A 514 7.64 10.43 0.94
CA ASN A 514 7.33 11.82 0.59
C ASN A 514 6.12 12.32 1.38
N LYS A 515 6.39 12.98 2.52
CA LYS A 515 5.36 13.58 3.39
C LYS A 515 4.53 14.69 2.72
N ASP A 516 5.04 15.25 1.62
CA ASP A 516 4.43 16.35 0.89
C ASP A 516 3.85 15.90 -0.46
N LEU A 517 3.76 14.59 -0.71
CA LEU A 517 3.21 14.04 -1.96
C LEU A 517 1.79 14.59 -2.18
N PRO A 518 1.53 15.26 -3.33
CA PRO A 518 0.22 15.81 -3.66
C PRO A 518 -0.84 14.71 -3.68
N PHE A 519 -1.97 14.98 -3.03
CA PHE A 519 -3.10 14.05 -2.95
C PHE A 519 -4.40 14.79 -3.23
N TYR A 520 -4.88 14.71 -4.47
CA TYR A 520 -6.11 15.38 -4.90
C TYR A 520 -7.27 14.38 -4.95
N TYR A 521 -8.42 14.74 -4.40
CA TYR A 521 -9.55 13.82 -4.30
C TYR A 521 -10.86 14.44 -4.75
N VAL A 522 -11.86 13.60 -4.98
CA VAL A 522 -13.18 14.03 -5.44
C VAL A 522 -14.17 13.96 -4.27
N GLN A 523 -14.87 15.06 -4.01
CA GLN A 523 -16.02 15.06 -3.12
C GLN A 523 -17.13 14.17 -3.72
N LEU A 524 -17.86 13.42 -2.89
CA LEU A 524 -18.97 12.60 -3.38
C LEU A 524 -19.95 13.43 -4.21
N SER A 525 -20.45 12.80 -5.27
CA SER A 525 -21.47 13.37 -6.13
C SER A 525 -22.79 13.51 -5.39
N SER A 526 -23.80 14.05 -6.05
CA SER A 526 -25.14 14.22 -5.50
C SER A 526 -26.01 13.00 -5.83
N ILE A 527 -26.70 12.42 -4.85
CA ILE A 527 -27.66 11.31 -5.00
C ILE A 527 -28.64 11.31 -3.81
N ASN A 528 -29.84 10.74 -3.94
CA ASN A 528 -30.85 10.65 -2.87
C ASN A 528 -30.47 9.72 -1.69
N ARG A 529 -29.34 9.96 -1.02
CA ARG A 529 -28.87 9.26 0.18
C ARG A 529 -28.82 10.20 1.39
N PRO A 530 -29.60 9.98 2.46
CA PRO A 530 -29.72 10.91 3.59
C PRO A 530 -28.39 11.33 4.25
N SER A 531 -27.38 10.45 4.30
CA SER A 531 -26.09 10.77 4.93
C SER A 531 -25.16 11.68 4.12
N TRP A 532 -25.45 11.91 2.82
CA TRP A 532 -24.55 12.62 1.91
C TRP A 532 -24.18 14.05 2.29
N PRO A 533 -25.09 14.90 2.80
CA PRO A 533 -24.74 16.26 3.19
C PRO A 533 -23.61 16.29 4.24
N TRP A 534 -23.75 15.46 5.27
CA TRP A 534 -22.77 15.33 6.35
C TRP A 534 -21.44 14.78 5.84
N PHE A 535 -21.48 13.77 4.97
CA PHE A 535 -20.26 13.18 4.42
C PHE A 535 -19.53 14.11 3.44
N ARG A 536 -20.26 14.87 2.62
CA ARG A 536 -19.65 15.86 1.73
C ARG A 536 -19.00 16.98 2.52
N ASP A 537 -19.62 17.43 3.61
CA ASP A 537 -19.01 18.42 4.50
C ASP A 537 -17.76 17.89 5.21
N SER A 538 -17.74 16.63 5.65
CA SER A 538 -16.50 16.05 6.20
C SER A 538 -15.38 15.99 5.17
N GLN A 539 -15.68 15.58 3.93
CA GLN A 539 -14.71 15.64 2.84
C GLN A 539 -14.20 17.05 2.60
N ARG A 540 -15.05 18.08 2.67
CA ARG A 540 -14.62 19.48 2.59
C ARG A 540 -13.67 19.86 3.72
N ARG A 541 -14.03 19.54 4.97
CA ARG A 541 -13.22 19.88 6.15
C ARG A 541 -11.84 19.20 6.13
N MET A 542 -11.79 17.93 5.75
CA MET A 542 -10.53 17.19 5.66
C MET A 542 -9.52 17.83 4.70
N MET A 543 -9.97 18.56 3.68
CA MET A 543 -9.06 19.31 2.78
C MET A 543 -8.23 20.36 3.53
N TYR A 544 -8.81 20.99 4.55
CA TYR A 544 -8.14 21.99 5.38
C TYR A 544 -7.30 21.36 6.50
N GLU A 545 -7.58 20.11 6.85
CA GLU A 545 -6.89 19.37 7.91
C GLU A 545 -5.67 18.59 7.39
N ILE A 546 -5.65 18.24 6.10
CA ILE A 546 -4.59 17.44 5.48
C ILE A 546 -3.78 18.32 4.51
N PRO A 547 -2.51 18.65 4.83
CA PRO A 547 -1.66 19.45 3.96
C PRO A 547 -1.43 18.83 2.58
N ASN A 548 -1.15 19.67 1.57
CA ASN A 548 -0.88 19.26 0.18
C ASN A 548 -2.00 18.40 -0.43
N THR A 549 -3.24 18.74 -0.08
CA THR A 549 -4.44 18.15 -0.68
C THR A 549 -5.28 19.19 -1.40
N GLY A 550 -6.25 18.72 -2.18
CA GLY A 550 -7.18 19.54 -2.94
C GLY A 550 -8.38 18.70 -3.32
N MET A 551 -9.56 19.32 -3.38
CA MET A 551 -10.82 18.62 -3.55
C MET A 551 -11.55 19.11 -4.80
N ALA A 552 -11.81 18.21 -5.75
CA ALA A 552 -12.72 18.45 -6.85
C ALA A 552 -14.16 18.27 -6.37
N VAL A 553 -14.96 19.34 -6.43
CA VAL A 553 -16.40 19.28 -6.18
C VAL A 553 -17.08 18.57 -7.36
N SER A 554 -17.99 17.63 -7.10
CA SER A 554 -18.71 16.87 -8.14
C SER A 554 -20.24 16.83 -7.94
N SER A 555 -20.76 17.49 -6.91
CA SER A 555 -22.18 17.43 -6.55
C SER A 555 -23.12 18.05 -7.59
N ASP A 556 -22.63 18.96 -8.42
CA ASP A 556 -23.37 19.54 -9.55
C ASP A 556 -23.62 18.55 -10.69
N LEU A 557 -22.87 17.45 -10.74
CA LEU A 557 -22.90 16.45 -11.82
C LEU A 557 -23.56 15.13 -11.39
N GLY A 558 -24.19 15.10 -10.21
CA GLY A 558 -24.79 13.88 -9.68
C GLY A 558 -26.04 13.41 -10.44
N ASP A 559 -26.48 12.20 -10.11
CA ASP A 559 -27.71 11.59 -10.61
C ASP A 559 -28.56 11.17 -9.40
N SER A 560 -29.85 11.47 -9.43
CA SER A 560 -30.75 11.15 -8.31
C SER A 560 -30.94 9.66 -8.07
N LEU A 561 -30.73 8.84 -9.09
CA LEU A 561 -31.04 7.41 -9.12
C LEU A 561 -29.80 6.53 -9.27
N ASP A 562 -28.71 7.08 -9.83
CA ASP A 562 -27.48 6.35 -10.09
C ASP A 562 -26.29 6.96 -9.34
N VAL A 563 -25.53 6.13 -8.63
CA VAL A 563 -24.32 6.57 -7.91
C VAL A 563 -23.14 6.81 -8.86
N HIS A 564 -23.27 6.42 -10.13
CA HIS A 564 -22.25 6.53 -11.18
C HIS A 564 -22.62 7.58 -12.24
N PRO A 565 -22.57 8.89 -11.93
CA PRO A 565 -22.90 9.92 -12.89
C PRO A 565 -21.94 9.89 -14.09
N LYS A 566 -22.51 10.02 -15.31
CA LYS A 566 -21.79 9.85 -16.58
C LYS A 566 -20.97 11.06 -17.02
N HIS A 567 -21.14 12.22 -16.38
CA HIS A 567 -20.39 13.44 -16.67
C HIS A 567 -19.03 13.42 -15.96
N LYS A 568 -18.07 12.64 -16.51
CA LYS A 568 -16.73 12.47 -15.92
C LYS A 568 -15.69 13.50 -16.34
N GLN A 569 -15.88 14.13 -17.51
CA GLN A 569 -14.94 15.13 -18.03
C GLN A 569 -14.66 16.28 -17.04
N PRO A 570 -15.68 16.98 -16.51
CA PRO A 570 -15.40 18.11 -15.64
C PRO A 570 -14.73 17.67 -14.32
N VAL A 571 -14.98 16.43 -13.85
CA VAL A 571 -14.35 15.90 -12.63
C VAL A 571 -12.84 15.71 -12.83
N GLY A 572 -12.43 15.09 -13.94
CA GLY A 572 -11.00 14.92 -14.27
C GLY A 572 -10.29 16.24 -14.50
N GLU A 573 -10.94 17.18 -15.18
CA GLU A 573 -10.41 18.54 -15.41
C GLU A 573 -10.26 19.31 -14.08
N ARG A 574 -11.25 19.25 -13.18
CA ARG A 574 -11.15 19.88 -11.84
C ARG A 574 -9.98 19.35 -11.02
N LEU A 575 -9.67 18.06 -11.10
CA LEU A 575 -8.45 17.51 -10.48
C LEU A 575 -7.17 18.04 -11.14
N ALA A 576 -7.18 18.22 -12.46
CA ALA A 576 -6.04 18.77 -13.19
C ALA A 576 -5.83 20.26 -12.86
N HIS A 577 -6.90 21.03 -12.63
CA HIS A 577 -6.81 22.41 -12.13
C HIS A 577 -6.03 22.49 -10.80
N TRP A 578 -6.34 21.60 -9.86
CA TRP A 578 -5.61 21.48 -8.59
C TRP A 578 -4.12 21.18 -8.84
N ALA A 579 -3.81 20.19 -9.67
CA ALA A 579 -2.42 19.84 -9.99
C ALA A 579 -1.67 20.99 -10.68
N LEU A 580 -2.26 21.61 -11.70
CA LEU A 580 -1.66 22.74 -12.42
C LEU A 580 -1.33 23.90 -11.48
N ASN A 581 -2.25 24.29 -10.61
CA ASN A 581 -2.05 25.41 -9.70
C ASN A 581 -1.08 25.10 -8.54
N GLN A 582 -1.30 23.96 -7.86
CA GLN A 582 -0.63 23.66 -6.60
C GLN A 582 0.65 22.84 -6.78
N THR A 583 0.69 21.91 -7.74
CA THR A 583 1.89 21.09 -8.02
C THR A 583 2.83 21.76 -9.03
N TYR A 584 2.28 22.40 -10.07
CA TYR A 584 3.08 22.97 -11.17
C TYR A 584 3.18 24.51 -11.16
N GLY A 585 2.62 25.17 -10.14
CA GLY A 585 2.73 26.62 -9.96
C GLY A 585 2.06 27.46 -11.04
N LYS A 586 1.13 26.91 -11.84
CA LYS A 586 0.34 27.65 -12.83
C LYS A 586 -0.73 28.49 -12.14
N LYS A 587 -0.32 29.62 -11.53
CA LYS A 587 -1.18 30.47 -10.69
C LYS A 587 -2.33 31.15 -11.44
N ASN A 588 -2.28 31.18 -12.77
CA ASN A 588 -3.37 31.63 -13.63
C ASN A 588 -4.47 30.57 -13.85
N VAL A 589 -4.29 29.35 -13.35
CA VAL A 589 -5.33 28.31 -13.36
C VAL A 589 -6.00 28.29 -12.00
N THR A 590 -7.30 28.59 -11.95
CA THR A 590 -8.06 28.54 -10.69
C THR A 590 -8.27 27.09 -10.25
N PRO A 591 -7.85 26.70 -9.03
CA PRO A 591 -7.86 25.30 -8.60
C PRO A 591 -9.27 24.78 -8.24
N SER A 592 -10.18 25.65 -7.80
CA SER A 592 -11.47 25.27 -7.22
C SER A 592 -12.53 26.34 -7.45
N GLY A 593 -13.80 25.98 -7.21
CA GLY A 593 -14.89 26.93 -7.03
C GLY A 593 -14.81 27.67 -5.70
N PRO A 594 -15.84 28.47 -5.34
CA PRO A 594 -15.87 29.18 -4.08
C PRO A 594 -15.72 28.22 -2.89
N MET A 595 -14.65 28.43 -2.12
CA MET A 595 -14.27 27.62 -0.97
C MET A 595 -14.61 28.37 0.32
N PHE A 596 -15.55 27.84 1.11
CA PHE A 596 -15.99 28.49 2.35
C PHE A 596 -14.78 28.85 3.24
N ARG A 597 -14.67 30.13 3.63
CA ARG A 597 -13.60 30.64 4.48
C ARG A 597 -14.10 31.07 5.85
N ASN A 598 -15.09 31.95 5.90
CA ASN A 598 -15.69 32.41 7.13
C ASN A 598 -17.12 32.91 6.91
N VAL A 599 -17.80 33.22 8.01
CA VAL A 599 -19.10 33.88 8.02
C VAL A 599 -19.10 34.99 9.07
N GLU A 600 -19.71 36.12 8.73
CA GLU A 600 -19.99 37.22 9.66
C GLU A 600 -21.49 37.41 9.77
N PHE A 601 -22.04 37.38 10.98
CA PHE A 601 -23.45 37.62 11.22
C PHE A 601 -23.64 39.08 11.67
N ARG A 602 -24.35 39.87 10.85
CA ARG A 602 -24.68 41.27 11.14
C ARG A 602 -25.96 41.68 10.43
N ASP A 603 -26.67 42.64 11.01
CA ASP A 603 -27.86 43.27 10.40
C ASP A 603 -28.93 42.24 9.96
N GLY A 604 -29.12 41.18 10.76
CA GLY A 604 -30.08 40.10 10.47
C GLY A 604 -29.72 39.22 9.28
N ALA A 605 -28.46 39.22 8.83
CA ALA A 605 -27.98 38.43 7.70
C ALA A 605 -26.62 37.75 8.00
N ALA A 606 -26.32 36.68 7.27
CA ALA A 606 -25.02 36.04 7.23
C ALA A 606 -24.25 36.53 5.99
N TYR A 607 -23.04 37.05 6.17
CA TYR A 607 -22.13 37.42 5.09
C TYR A 607 -21.04 36.36 4.99
N VAL A 608 -21.15 35.50 3.98
CA VAL A 608 -20.26 34.36 3.79
C VAL A 608 -19.12 34.75 2.84
N SER A 609 -17.88 34.57 3.29
CA SER A 609 -16.70 34.80 2.46
C SER A 609 -16.12 33.49 1.96
N PHE A 610 -15.57 33.53 0.76
CA PHE A 610 -14.97 32.38 0.09
C PHE A 610 -13.56 32.70 -0.39
N ASP A 611 -12.69 31.70 -0.41
CA ASP A 611 -11.52 31.70 -1.30
C ASP A 611 -11.97 31.25 -2.72
N CYS A 612 -11.18 31.55 -3.76
CA CYS A 612 -11.56 31.27 -5.16
C CYS A 612 -12.93 31.86 -5.56
N ALA A 613 -13.22 33.07 -5.07
CA ALA A 613 -14.54 33.72 -5.10
C ALA A 613 -14.73 34.76 -6.21
N GLU A 614 -13.71 34.98 -7.05
CA GLU A 614 -13.78 35.99 -8.10
C GLU A 614 -14.88 35.64 -9.12
N GLY A 615 -15.72 36.62 -9.45
CA GLY A 615 -16.82 36.43 -10.41
C GLY A 615 -17.94 35.48 -9.95
N MET A 616 -18.17 35.35 -8.63
CA MET A 616 -19.26 34.50 -8.11
C MET A 616 -20.62 34.82 -8.74
N HIS A 617 -21.30 33.78 -9.22
CA HIS A 617 -22.63 33.87 -9.81
C HIS A 617 -23.36 32.51 -9.77
N SER A 618 -24.60 32.46 -10.24
CA SER A 618 -25.31 31.20 -10.41
C SER A 618 -24.97 30.53 -11.74
N SER A 619 -24.75 29.22 -11.71
CA SER A 619 -24.37 28.42 -12.88
C SER A 619 -25.44 28.38 -13.98
N ASP A 620 -26.66 28.82 -13.69
CA ASP A 620 -27.82 28.77 -14.58
C ASP A 620 -28.53 30.12 -14.75
N GLY A 621 -27.94 31.22 -14.29
CA GLY A 621 -28.50 32.57 -14.38
C GLY A 621 -29.77 32.79 -13.54
N LYS A 622 -30.18 31.81 -12.72
CA LYS A 622 -31.32 31.93 -11.79
C LYS A 622 -30.86 32.46 -10.44
N PRO A 623 -31.76 32.85 -9.52
CA PRO A 623 -31.37 33.19 -8.17
C PRO A 623 -30.52 32.10 -7.50
N LEU A 624 -29.57 32.50 -6.65
CA LEU A 624 -28.84 31.56 -5.81
C LEU A 624 -29.84 30.80 -4.93
N ARG A 625 -29.64 29.50 -4.80
CA ARG A 625 -30.58 28.61 -4.09
C ARG A 625 -29.85 27.63 -3.18
N THR A 626 -30.62 26.92 -2.35
CA THR A 626 -30.14 25.92 -1.38
C THR A 626 -29.27 26.49 -0.24
N PHE A 627 -29.35 27.80 -0.02
CA PHE A 627 -28.91 28.41 1.21
C PHE A 627 -30.01 28.29 2.26
N GLU A 628 -29.61 27.95 3.48
CA GLU A 628 -30.48 27.92 4.64
C GLU A 628 -29.78 28.59 5.81
N VAL A 629 -30.55 29.28 6.65
CA VAL A 629 -30.05 29.95 7.87
C VAL A 629 -30.82 29.46 9.09
N ALA A 630 -30.19 29.53 10.25
CA ALA A 630 -30.79 29.17 11.53
C ALA A 630 -30.32 30.12 12.63
N GLU A 631 -31.19 30.39 13.61
CA GLU A 631 -30.85 31.06 14.87
C GLU A 631 -30.35 30.05 15.91
N THR A 632 -30.89 28.82 15.90
CA THR A 632 -30.49 27.72 16.79
C THR A 632 -29.84 26.58 16.01
N GLU A 633 -29.36 25.55 16.72
CA GLU A 633 -29.00 24.30 16.06
C GLU A 633 -30.25 23.62 15.46
N ASP A 634 -30.03 22.88 14.38
CA ASP A 634 -31.00 22.01 13.67
C ASP A 634 -32.26 22.65 13.05
N VAL A 635 -32.66 23.86 13.45
CA VAL A 635 -33.85 24.54 12.92
C VAL A 635 -33.47 25.51 11.79
N TYR A 636 -33.25 24.94 10.60
CA TYR A 636 -32.86 25.68 9.40
C TYR A 636 -34.07 26.05 8.53
N TYR A 637 -34.04 27.28 8.02
CA TYR A 637 -35.05 27.84 7.11
C TYR A 637 -34.43 28.20 5.76
N PRO A 638 -35.14 28.01 4.64
CA PRO A 638 -34.71 28.51 3.34
C PRO A 638 -34.37 30.02 3.39
N ALA A 639 -33.29 30.39 2.72
CA ALA A 639 -32.79 31.75 2.72
C ALA A 639 -32.66 32.31 1.29
N THR A 640 -32.83 33.63 1.19
CA THR A 640 -32.43 34.40 0.01
C THR A 640 -30.93 34.63 0.07
N ALA A 641 -30.23 34.48 -1.06
CA ALA A 641 -28.80 34.68 -1.17
C ALA A 641 -28.46 35.61 -2.35
N GLU A 642 -27.60 36.59 -2.09
CA GLU A 642 -27.21 37.63 -3.04
C GLU A 642 -25.69 37.81 -3.05
N VAL A 643 -25.11 38.03 -4.22
CA VAL A 643 -23.67 38.37 -4.35
C VAL A 643 -23.49 39.84 -3.99
N VAL A 644 -22.65 40.12 -2.98
CA VAL A 644 -22.32 41.48 -2.53
C VAL A 644 -20.80 41.61 -2.47
N GLY A 645 -20.20 42.21 -3.50
CA GLY A 645 -18.75 42.21 -3.67
C GLY A 645 -18.23 40.77 -3.79
N ASN A 646 -17.27 40.39 -2.94
CA ASN A 646 -16.72 39.03 -2.87
C ASN A 646 -17.37 38.15 -1.77
N GLN A 647 -18.54 38.56 -1.26
CA GLN A 647 -19.28 37.81 -0.24
C GLN A 647 -20.65 37.39 -0.79
N ILE A 648 -21.24 36.37 -0.16
CA ILE A 648 -22.65 36.03 -0.33
C ILE A 648 -23.41 36.48 0.91
N LYS A 649 -24.34 37.42 0.74
CA LYS A 649 -25.28 37.84 1.78
C LYS A 649 -26.45 36.86 1.79
N VAL A 650 -26.72 36.24 2.94
CA VAL A 650 -27.76 35.22 3.11
C VAL A 650 -28.70 35.62 4.25
N TYR A 651 -30.00 35.66 3.98
CA TYR A 651 -31.01 36.09 4.97
C TYR A 651 -32.36 35.40 4.75
N SER A 652 -33.18 35.31 5.79
CA SER A 652 -34.54 34.74 5.71
C SER A 652 -35.52 35.59 6.49
N LYS A 653 -36.77 35.71 6.01
CA LYS A 653 -37.85 36.40 6.74
C LYS A 653 -38.26 35.63 7.99
N GLU A 654 -37.97 34.33 8.03
CA GLU A 654 -38.31 33.44 9.15
C GLU A 654 -37.25 33.47 10.26
N VAL A 655 -36.06 34.01 9.99
CA VAL A 655 -34.92 34.03 10.92
C VAL A 655 -34.39 35.45 11.07
N LYS A 656 -34.75 36.11 12.18
CA LYS A 656 -34.36 37.52 12.43
C LYS A 656 -32.89 37.67 12.79
N ASN A 657 -32.34 36.75 13.57
CA ASN A 657 -30.94 36.76 14.00
C ASN A 657 -30.26 35.45 13.58
N PRO A 658 -29.82 35.32 12.31
CA PRO A 658 -29.12 34.11 11.89
C PRO A 658 -27.80 33.98 12.65
N LEU A 659 -27.52 32.79 13.18
CA LEU A 659 -26.26 32.41 13.82
C LEU A 659 -25.57 31.25 13.09
N ARG A 660 -26.24 30.66 12.10
CA ARG A 660 -25.74 29.55 11.30
C ARG A 660 -26.20 29.69 9.85
N VAL A 661 -25.37 29.22 8.93
CA VAL A 661 -25.69 29.10 7.51
C VAL A 661 -25.18 27.76 6.98
N ARG A 662 -25.95 27.15 6.08
CA ARG A 662 -25.53 25.98 5.31
C ARG A 662 -25.91 26.15 3.85
N TYR A 663 -25.16 25.49 2.98
CA TYR A 663 -25.33 25.56 1.53
C TYR A 663 -25.27 24.17 0.91
N GLY A 664 -26.17 23.90 -0.02
CA GLY A 664 -26.23 22.62 -0.73
C GLY A 664 -26.48 21.42 0.20
N TRP A 665 -27.12 21.65 1.35
CA TRP A 665 -27.32 20.67 2.43
C TRP A 665 -28.48 19.71 2.14
N GLN A 666 -28.42 19.04 0.99
CA GLN A 666 -29.44 18.13 0.49
C GLN A 666 -28.77 16.85 -0.03
N PRO A 667 -29.38 15.66 0.14
CA PRO A 667 -28.87 14.42 -0.45
C PRO A 667 -28.59 14.57 -1.94
N PHE A 668 -29.65 14.89 -2.70
CA PHE A 668 -29.56 15.30 -4.09
C PHE A 668 -29.73 16.82 -4.19
N THR A 669 -28.63 17.55 -4.17
CA THR A 669 -28.63 19.01 -4.18
C THR A 669 -28.87 19.61 -5.57
N ARG A 670 -29.51 20.79 -5.58
CA ARG A 670 -29.62 21.70 -6.74
C ARG A 670 -28.75 22.94 -6.60
N ALA A 671 -27.79 22.95 -5.67
CA ALA A 671 -26.80 24.02 -5.49
C ALA A 671 -26.27 24.56 -6.83
N ASN A 672 -26.20 25.88 -6.98
CA ASN A 672 -25.84 26.55 -8.23
C ASN A 672 -24.79 27.67 -8.11
N LEU A 673 -24.22 27.93 -6.94
CA LEU A 673 -23.11 28.87 -6.78
C LEU A 673 -21.84 28.35 -7.46
N VAL A 674 -21.30 29.15 -8.39
CA VAL A 674 -20.02 28.96 -9.07
C VAL A 674 -19.19 30.25 -8.99
N ASN A 675 -17.89 30.18 -9.28
CA ASN A 675 -17.05 31.35 -9.53
C ASN A 675 -17.03 31.74 -11.01
N GLY A 676 -16.24 32.76 -11.37
CA GLY A 676 -16.11 33.26 -12.75
C GLY A 676 -15.63 32.23 -13.77
N ASP A 677 -14.89 31.21 -13.31
CA ASP A 677 -14.45 30.09 -14.14
C ASP A 677 -15.48 28.94 -14.24
N GLY A 678 -16.67 29.13 -13.66
CA GLY A 678 -17.75 28.13 -13.67
C GLY A 678 -17.50 26.94 -12.74
N LEU A 679 -16.56 27.04 -11.81
CA LEU A 679 -16.26 25.97 -10.85
C LEU A 679 -17.22 26.05 -9.64
N PRO A 680 -17.85 24.93 -9.22
CA PRO A 680 -18.92 24.95 -8.22
C PRO A 680 -18.40 25.03 -6.78
N ALA A 681 -19.16 25.70 -5.93
CA ALA A 681 -18.95 25.70 -4.49
C ALA A 681 -19.34 24.35 -3.86
N SER A 682 -18.57 23.91 -2.87
CA SER A 682 -18.84 22.70 -2.07
C SER A 682 -20.04 22.88 -1.14
N THR A 683 -20.73 21.79 -0.79
CA THR A 683 -21.61 21.75 0.39
C THR A 683 -20.82 22.14 1.65
N PHE A 684 -21.41 22.99 2.49
CA PHE A 684 -20.83 23.37 3.79
C PHE A 684 -21.93 23.69 4.80
N ARG A 685 -21.55 23.68 6.07
CA ARG A 685 -22.29 24.30 7.19
C ARG A 685 -21.33 25.05 8.11
N THR A 686 -21.84 26.06 8.81
CA THR A 686 -21.08 26.82 9.80
C THR A 686 -21.42 26.29 11.20
N ASP A 687 -20.67 25.29 11.66
CA ASP A 687 -20.78 24.81 13.04
C ASP A 687 -19.95 25.66 13.99
N TRP A 688 -20.44 25.80 15.21
CA TRP A 688 -19.73 26.47 16.31
C TRP A 688 -18.41 25.74 16.62
N GLY A 689 -17.31 26.49 16.67
CA GLY A 689 -16.10 26.19 17.44
C GLY A 689 -15.49 24.79 17.27
N ARG A 690 -14.47 24.70 16.43
CA ARG A 690 -13.19 24.12 16.85
C ARG A 690 -12.07 25.06 16.47
#